data_AF-A0A4Y2KF13-F1
#
_entry.id   AF-A0A4Y2KF13-F1
#
_cell.length_a   1.000
_cell.length_b   1.000
_cell.length_c   1.000
_cell.angle_alpha   90.00
_cell.angle_beta   90.00
_cell.angle_gamma   90.00
#
_symmetry.space_group_name_H-M   'P 1'
#
loop_
_entity.id
_entity.type
_entity.pdbx_description
1 polymer ?
#
loop_
_entity_poly.entity_id
_entity_poly.type
_entity_poly.pdbx_seq_one_letter_code
_entity_poly.pdbx_strand_id
1 'polypeptide(L)'
;MGTQWPCMAKQLMNLEDFAASIRRSAEVLKPYGLDLIDLVTNEKKNECNSRNIIPAFVSIAAVQVALVDILNEIGINPDGIIGYSMGELGCAYADGSFTAEQTVLAAYWRGKAVVDSNLETGAMAALGITWSQANKCCPKDIFPSCHNAEDSVTISGPKDSVKAFVDSLKAENVFVREVDCFGYAFHSQYILPAVGKLQTALEKVIPNPKPRTSRWISSSYPKQVWVEPSAKLAGASYFVHNLVSPVLFHEALQYVPKDAIVIEIAPHHQLQAILQEVIGLDAEYVGLMKRNVDNAVHLLSSLGRLYTAGLNPDVEKLFPPVQFPVPKSTPMISPLIKWDHSDSWCVAKWEKNTNRYQMITEVNVGSDESPDKYILDHCIDGRLLYPAAGYLVLVWKALAEIKEKDVISLPVTFEEVKFHRATVLSKAATTKFQVDITNAGEFEISESGMTVCTGRIYSQEETVKTDASEFLKSEDLKSLQLNQNDIYKEFKLRGYDYGPIFQGLAEADIEGNKGIFKWTGEWVVFLDTILQANFFDIPRRAFCLPTRIQNMKIDPIFHKTITDSALKEYNGVPFFHDKNTRRIISGGVELKHLKVNFAQRNRGKQTPLLEEYRFIPYNETKIISKSDEETLGRYLYVCSSVAKRILELSGKNKDKISDVMKGFKEDDALIESYLKSYTDNHVLLKCLCDIINTASSKNLTRHVKNYVNTYLSERDNDILSHTMLQENPLRTVVDVVLENAASRKFKIAEIADTSLPLSTKISEFVQTLGVLNVNYLIAHSKPDFLDKSKLPSGNFELSSWDLKSTLTFKDIDICVMKFLNHSSKDQRRILENVLATLKDNGFVLSLHRTRLVPAEMVLSAVGEIELPIHTESDLEQTFKDLNLQVICKKSDSLTSTMYLLRKSADISYEDIVIPVIEDEYEKWVDKLSEQIAIASTSSDPKRIWLVSEASNNSGIIGLVNCLRQEPGGSGIR
;
A
#
# COMPACT_ATOMS: atom_id res chain seq x y z
N MET A 1 -7.87 13.37 -38.83
CA MET A 1 -6.81 13.96 -39.69
C MET A 1 -5.57 14.19 -38.83
N GLY A 2 -4.37 14.05 -39.40
CA GLY A 2 -3.10 14.04 -38.64
C GLY A 2 -2.62 12.63 -38.28
N THR A 3 -3.49 11.63 -38.49
CA THR A 3 -3.23 10.22 -38.20
C THR A 3 -2.56 9.49 -39.37
N GLN A 4 -2.58 10.04 -40.59
CA GLN A 4 -1.92 9.46 -41.77
C GLN A 4 -0.39 9.44 -41.64
N TRP A 5 0.25 8.45 -42.26
CA TRP A 5 1.72 8.34 -42.37
C TRP A 5 2.11 7.43 -43.54
N PRO A 6 3.35 7.54 -44.08
CA PRO A 6 3.80 6.70 -45.19
C PRO A 6 3.71 5.20 -44.86
N CYS A 7 3.29 4.36 -45.80
CA CYS A 7 3.19 2.91 -45.61
C CYS A 7 2.24 2.43 -44.49
N MET A 8 1.28 3.25 -44.07
CA MET A 8 0.44 2.94 -42.92
C MET A 8 -0.32 1.61 -43.00
N ALA A 9 -0.64 1.10 -44.20
CA ALA A 9 -1.34 -0.17 -44.36
C ALA A 9 -0.40 -1.35 -44.63
N LYS A 10 0.88 -1.10 -44.94
CA LYS A 10 1.82 -2.07 -45.54
C LYS A 10 1.88 -3.41 -44.79
N GLN A 11 1.96 -3.37 -43.46
CA GLN A 11 2.06 -4.59 -42.64
C GLN A 11 0.72 -5.33 -42.53
N LEU A 12 -0.40 -4.60 -42.44
CA LEU A 12 -1.74 -5.17 -42.31
C LEU A 12 -2.27 -5.77 -43.62
N MET A 13 -1.68 -5.43 -44.77
CA MET A 13 -1.96 -6.09 -46.05
C MET A 13 -1.63 -7.60 -46.05
N ASN A 14 -0.94 -8.12 -45.02
CA ASN A 14 -0.73 -9.55 -44.82
C ASN A 14 -1.97 -10.27 -44.29
N LEU A 15 -2.93 -9.56 -43.71
CA LEU A 15 -4.23 -10.10 -43.31
C LEU A 15 -5.20 -9.98 -44.49
N GLU A 16 -5.72 -11.10 -44.98
CA GLU A 16 -6.46 -11.12 -46.24
C GLU A 16 -7.75 -10.30 -46.16
N ASP A 17 -8.47 -10.29 -45.03
CA ASP A 17 -9.69 -9.49 -44.88
C ASP A 17 -9.41 -7.98 -44.94
N PHE A 18 -8.33 -7.54 -44.28
CA PHE A 18 -7.87 -6.15 -44.36
C PHE A 18 -7.44 -5.80 -45.78
N ALA A 19 -6.67 -6.68 -46.42
CA ALA A 19 -6.19 -6.48 -47.78
C ALA A 19 -7.34 -6.45 -48.80
N ALA A 20 -8.33 -7.33 -48.68
CA ALA A 20 -9.52 -7.37 -49.51
C ALA A 20 -10.34 -6.08 -49.39
N SER A 21 -10.50 -5.57 -48.16
CA SER A 21 -11.18 -4.29 -47.90
C SER A 21 -10.45 -3.10 -48.54
N ILE A 22 -9.13 -3.05 -48.41
CA ILE A 22 -8.31 -2.01 -49.06
C ILE A 22 -8.37 -2.12 -50.59
N ARG A 23 -8.33 -3.33 -51.17
CA ARG A 23 -8.46 -3.53 -52.63
C ARG A 23 -9.84 -3.11 -53.14
N ARG A 24 -10.92 -3.41 -52.40
CA ARG A 24 -12.28 -2.94 -52.69
C ARG A 24 -12.33 -1.41 -52.70
N SER A 25 -11.73 -0.76 -51.70
CA SER A 25 -11.62 0.70 -51.63
C SER A 25 -10.80 1.29 -52.77
N ALA A 26 -9.74 0.59 -53.21
CA ALA A 26 -8.88 1.02 -54.33
C ALA A 26 -9.62 0.97 -55.67
N GLU A 27 -10.45 -0.05 -55.92
CA GLU A 27 -11.23 -0.18 -57.15
C GLU A 27 -12.15 1.02 -57.38
N VAL A 28 -12.76 1.53 -56.31
CA VAL A 28 -13.65 2.69 -56.32
C VAL A 28 -12.93 3.98 -56.74
N LEU A 29 -11.63 4.07 -56.45
CA LEU A 29 -10.81 5.25 -56.71
C LEU A 29 -10.11 5.24 -58.08
N LYS A 30 -10.04 4.09 -58.75
CA LYS A 30 -9.43 3.95 -60.09
C LYS A 30 -9.98 4.93 -61.13
N PRO A 31 -11.31 5.16 -61.26
CA PRO A 31 -11.87 6.11 -62.23
C PRO A 31 -11.40 7.56 -62.02
N TYR A 32 -10.91 7.87 -60.82
CA TYR A 32 -10.45 9.21 -60.43
C TYR A 32 -8.93 9.36 -60.53
N GLY A 33 -8.22 8.36 -61.06
CA GLY A 33 -6.78 8.38 -61.27
C GLY A 33 -5.95 8.27 -59.99
N LEU A 34 -6.51 7.72 -58.91
CA LEU A 34 -5.80 7.50 -57.65
C LEU A 34 -5.49 6.01 -57.45
N ASP A 35 -4.20 5.70 -57.30
CA ASP A 35 -3.75 4.37 -56.88
C ASP A 35 -3.67 4.31 -55.35
N LEU A 36 -4.75 3.89 -54.71
CA LEU A 36 -4.81 3.79 -53.25
C LEU A 36 -3.78 2.80 -52.69
N ILE A 37 -3.51 1.68 -53.38
CA ILE A 37 -2.56 0.68 -52.89
C ILE A 37 -1.17 1.32 -52.80
N ASP A 38 -0.73 1.98 -53.87
CA ASP A 38 0.54 2.71 -53.89
C ASP A 38 0.60 3.74 -52.75
N LEU A 39 -0.47 4.53 -52.54
CA LEU A 39 -0.54 5.54 -51.49
C LEU A 39 -0.36 4.98 -50.07
N VAL A 40 -0.87 3.77 -49.79
CA VAL A 40 -0.88 3.21 -48.44
C VAL A 40 0.22 2.18 -48.18
N THR A 41 0.91 1.67 -49.21
CA THR A 41 1.98 0.68 -49.08
C THR A 41 3.37 1.15 -49.46
N ASN A 42 3.52 2.19 -50.30
CA ASN A 42 4.83 2.64 -50.79
C ASN A 42 5.36 3.89 -50.05
N GLU A 43 6.69 3.98 -49.91
CA GLU A 43 7.37 5.04 -49.14
C GLU A 43 7.57 6.35 -49.92
N LYS A 44 7.23 6.38 -51.22
CA LYS A 44 7.53 7.55 -52.05
C LYS A 44 6.78 8.79 -51.54
N LYS A 45 7.53 9.76 -51.02
CA LYS A 45 7.05 11.12 -50.80
C LYS A 45 6.65 11.69 -52.16
N ASN A 46 5.35 11.90 -52.39
CA ASN A 46 4.91 12.81 -53.45
C ASN A 46 5.27 14.25 -53.02
N GLU A 47 6.52 14.66 -53.29
CA GLU A 47 7.02 16.02 -53.02
C GLU A 47 6.38 17.09 -53.93
N CYS A 48 5.54 16.70 -54.88
CA CYS A 48 5.01 17.61 -55.90
C CYS A 48 3.79 18.46 -55.50
N ASN A 49 3.15 18.28 -54.33
CA ASN A 49 2.05 19.18 -53.94
C ASN A 49 1.73 19.17 -52.43
N SER A 50 2.34 20.08 -51.66
CA SER A 50 2.23 20.13 -50.19
C SER A 50 0.83 20.46 -49.65
N ARG A 51 -0.11 20.93 -50.48
CA ARG A 51 -1.51 21.22 -50.09
C ARG A 51 -2.54 20.22 -50.64
N ASN A 52 -2.12 19.14 -51.30
CA ASN A 52 -3.06 18.13 -51.79
C ASN A 52 -3.50 17.20 -50.66
N ILE A 53 -4.68 17.47 -50.09
CA ILE A 53 -5.26 16.70 -48.97
C ILE A 53 -5.95 15.40 -49.41
N ILE A 54 -6.28 15.25 -50.70
CA ILE A 54 -7.07 14.12 -51.21
C ILE A 54 -6.44 12.77 -50.84
N PRO A 55 -5.12 12.54 -51.05
CA PRO A 55 -4.49 11.27 -50.68
C PRO A 55 -4.64 10.94 -49.20
N ALA A 56 -4.54 11.93 -48.31
CA ALA A 56 -4.65 11.72 -46.87
C ALA A 56 -6.08 11.34 -46.46
N PHE A 57 -7.11 11.99 -47.01
CA PHE A 57 -8.50 11.67 -46.70
C PHE A 57 -8.90 10.27 -47.17
N VAL A 58 -8.62 9.91 -48.43
CA VAL A 58 -9.00 8.59 -48.94
C VAL A 58 -8.23 7.47 -48.23
N SER A 59 -6.97 7.73 -47.90
CA SER A 59 -6.11 6.84 -47.12
C SER A 59 -6.72 6.56 -45.74
N ILE A 60 -7.02 7.59 -44.96
CA ILE A 60 -7.59 7.42 -43.62
C ILE A 60 -8.94 6.69 -43.70
N ALA A 61 -9.82 7.08 -44.63
CA ALA A 61 -11.13 6.47 -44.77
C ALA A 61 -11.05 4.99 -45.13
N ALA A 62 -10.18 4.62 -46.10
CA ALA A 62 -10.01 3.23 -46.49
C ALA A 62 -9.45 2.36 -45.35
N VAL A 63 -8.50 2.88 -44.56
CA VAL A 63 -7.98 2.16 -43.39
C VAL A 63 -9.04 2.02 -42.31
N GLN A 64 -9.84 3.06 -42.04
CA GLN A 64 -10.94 2.97 -41.07
C GLN A 64 -11.99 1.93 -41.48
N VAL A 65 -12.36 1.90 -42.77
CA VAL A 65 -13.24 0.87 -43.35
C VAL A 65 -12.64 -0.52 -43.13
N ALA A 66 -11.36 -0.72 -43.46
CA ALA A 66 -10.70 -2.01 -43.31
C ALA A 66 -10.56 -2.46 -41.84
N LEU A 67 -10.32 -1.53 -40.90
CA LEU A 67 -10.30 -1.85 -39.47
C LEU A 67 -11.70 -2.22 -38.94
N VAL A 68 -12.75 -1.52 -39.38
CA VAL A 68 -14.14 -1.88 -39.04
C VAL A 68 -14.49 -3.26 -39.59
N ASP A 69 -14.05 -3.59 -40.81
CA ASP A 69 -14.25 -4.92 -41.38
C ASP A 69 -13.59 -6.01 -40.55
N ILE A 70 -12.35 -5.79 -40.09
CA ILE A 70 -11.65 -6.72 -39.19
C ILE A 70 -12.43 -6.94 -37.89
N LEU A 71 -12.89 -5.86 -37.25
CA LEU A 71 -13.66 -5.97 -36.00
C LEU A 71 -14.97 -6.75 -36.20
N ASN A 72 -15.69 -6.46 -37.29
CA ASN A 72 -16.93 -7.15 -37.62
C ASN A 72 -16.71 -8.64 -37.90
N GLU A 73 -15.62 -8.99 -38.61
CA GLU A 73 -15.29 -10.38 -38.94
C GLU A 73 -15.07 -11.21 -37.67
N ILE A 74 -14.30 -10.66 -36.71
CA ILE A 74 -14.04 -11.31 -35.41
C ILE A 74 -15.19 -11.14 -34.39
N GLY A 75 -16.36 -10.68 -34.83
CA GLY A 75 -17.57 -10.60 -34.00
C GLY A 75 -17.66 -9.41 -33.04
N ILE A 76 -16.74 -8.44 -33.12
CA ILE A 76 -16.78 -7.22 -32.32
C ILE A 76 -17.66 -6.18 -33.02
N ASN A 77 -18.82 -5.88 -32.42
CA ASN A 77 -19.76 -4.87 -32.89
C ASN A 77 -19.84 -3.72 -31.88
N PRO A 78 -19.95 -2.46 -32.32
CA PRO A 78 -19.99 -1.32 -31.41
C PRO A 78 -21.38 -1.13 -30.76
N ASP A 79 -21.41 -1.00 -29.44
CA ASP A 79 -22.61 -0.55 -28.71
C ASP A 79 -22.84 0.97 -28.85
N GLY A 80 -21.75 1.72 -28.98
CA GLY A 80 -21.74 3.18 -29.19
C GLY A 80 -20.66 3.60 -30.17
N ILE A 81 -20.92 4.67 -30.94
CA ILE A 81 -20.03 5.19 -31.98
C ILE A 81 -19.92 6.71 -31.82
N ILE A 82 -18.69 7.21 -31.74
CA ILE A 82 -18.36 8.64 -31.73
C ILE A 82 -17.29 8.89 -32.79
N GLY A 83 -17.49 9.93 -33.61
CA GLY A 83 -16.50 10.34 -34.60
C GLY A 83 -15.79 11.62 -34.22
N TYR A 84 -14.54 11.76 -34.66
CA TYR A 84 -13.77 13.00 -34.53
C TYR A 84 -13.56 13.60 -35.93
N SER A 85 -14.21 14.73 -36.23
CA SER A 85 -14.05 15.43 -37.52
C SER A 85 -14.33 14.48 -38.69
N MET A 86 -13.38 14.34 -39.63
CA MET A 86 -13.40 13.42 -40.77
C MET A 86 -13.65 11.95 -40.38
N GLY A 87 -13.34 11.54 -39.15
CA GLY A 87 -13.65 10.21 -38.64
C GLY A 87 -15.14 9.87 -38.61
N GLU A 88 -16.03 10.87 -38.66
CA GLU A 88 -17.48 10.62 -38.79
C GLU A 88 -17.87 9.92 -40.11
N LEU A 89 -17.03 9.97 -41.15
CA LEU A 89 -17.22 9.13 -42.35
C LEU A 89 -17.05 7.64 -42.00
N GLY A 90 -16.04 7.30 -41.20
CA GLY A 90 -15.84 5.94 -40.69
C GLY A 90 -16.97 5.51 -39.74
N CYS A 91 -17.50 6.44 -38.94
CA CYS A 91 -18.67 6.17 -38.09
C CYS A 91 -19.91 5.82 -38.91
N ALA A 92 -20.14 6.51 -40.04
CA ALA A 92 -21.27 6.19 -40.90
C ALA A 92 -21.16 4.78 -41.50
N TYR A 93 -19.94 4.31 -41.78
CA TYR A 93 -19.69 2.92 -42.18
C TYR A 93 -19.95 1.94 -41.05
N ALA A 94 -19.38 2.17 -39.86
CA ALA A 94 -19.58 1.33 -38.67
C ALA A 94 -21.05 1.28 -38.20
N ASP A 95 -21.81 2.35 -38.40
CA ASP A 95 -23.25 2.42 -38.11
C ASP A 95 -24.11 1.64 -39.12
N GLY A 96 -23.54 1.26 -40.28
CA GLY A 96 -24.25 0.63 -41.40
C GLY A 96 -25.01 1.62 -42.31
N SER A 97 -24.88 2.92 -42.04
CA SER A 97 -25.48 4.00 -42.81
C SER A 97 -24.82 4.19 -44.17
N PHE A 98 -23.52 3.94 -44.28
CA PHE A 98 -22.73 4.00 -45.52
C PHE A 98 -22.24 2.62 -45.98
N THR A 99 -22.03 2.48 -47.29
CA THR A 99 -21.18 1.41 -47.84
C THR A 99 -19.71 1.82 -47.84
N ALA A 100 -18.80 0.86 -48.06
CA ALA A 100 -17.36 1.15 -48.18
C ALA A 100 -17.09 2.15 -49.32
N GLU A 101 -17.76 1.96 -50.46
CA GLU A 101 -17.66 2.81 -51.64
C GLU A 101 -18.12 4.24 -51.33
N GLN A 102 -19.26 4.40 -50.65
CA GLN A 102 -19.77 5.72 -50.26
C GLN A 102 -18.81 6.43 -49.31
N THR A 103 -18.23 5.70 -48.35
CA THR A 103 -17.30 6.24 -47.36
C THR A 103 -16.02 6.78 -48.02
N VAL A 104 -15.43 6.00 -48.91
CA VAL A 104 -14.20 6.36 -49.62
C VAL A 104 -14.44 7.49 -50.64
N LEU A 105 -15.55 7.45 -51.38
CA LEU A 105 -15.92 8.54 -52.30
C LEU A 105 -16.26 9.83 -51.56
N ALA A 106 -16.96 9.76 -50.43
CA ALA A 106 -17.22 10.93 -49.62
C ALA A 106 -15.92 11.57 -49.12
N ALA A 107 -14.94 10.77 -48.72
CA ALA A 107 -13.61 11.26 -48.36
C ALA A 107 -12.88 11.90 -49.55
N TYR A 108 -12.93 11.26 -50.74
CA TYR A 108 -12.37 11.80 -51.98
C TYR A 108 -12.97 13.18 -52.32
N TRP A 109 -14.30 13.26 -52.40
CA TRP A 109 -15.00 14.49 -52.77
C TRP A 109 -14.87 15.59 -51.73
N ARG A 110 -14.77 15.24 -50.44
CA ARG A 110 -14.43 16.18 -49.36
C ARG A 110 -13.07 16.83 -49.60
N GLY A 111 -12.05 16.03 -49.94
CA GLY A 111 -10.73 16.56 -50.27
C GLY A 111 -10.72 17.37 -51.57
N LYS A 112 -11.40 16.86 -52.61
CA LYS A 112 -11.46 17.48 -53.93
C LYS A 112 -12.16 18.84 -53.89
N ALA A 113 -13.28 18.95 -53.15
CA ALA A 113 -13.99 20.21 -52.96
C ALA A 113 -13.12 21.27 -52.28
N VAL A 114 -12.32 20.89 -51.28
CA VAL A 114 -11.38 21.79 -50.60
C VAL A 114 -10.27 22.25 -51.56
N VAL A 115 -9.62 21.33 -52.27
CA VAL A 115 -8.56 21.63 -53.23
C VAL A 115 -9.05 22.54 -54.37
N ASP A 116 -10.24 22.24 -54.91
CA ASP A 116 -10.79 22.98 -56.05
C ASP A 116 -11.34 24.37 -55.67
N SER A 117 -11.39 24.71 -54.39
CA SER A 117 -12.00 25.96 -53.90
C SER A 117 -11.00 27.09 -53.65
N ASN A 118 -9.71 26.88 -53.94
CA ASN A 118 -8.64 27.90 -53.83
C ASN A 118 -8.70 28.68 -52.51
N LEU A 119 -8.80 27.94 -51.40
CA LEU A 119 -8.92 28.53 -50.07
C LEU A 119 -7.62 29.23 -49.64
N GLU A 120 -7.77 30.27 -48.81
CA GLU A 120 -6.65 30.95 -48.18
C GLU A 120 -5.78 30.00 -47.33
N THR A 121 -4.55 30.41 -47.03
CA THR A 121 -3.64 29.59 -46.21
C THR A 121 -4.02 29.67 -44.73
N GLY A 122 -4.58 28.58 -44.22
CA GLY A 122 -4.96 28.42 -42.82
C GLY A 122 -3.98 27.58 -42.01
N ALA A 123 -4.16 27.60 -40.69
CA ALA A 123 -3.48 26.73 -39.74
C ALA A 123 -4.42 26.31 -38.61
N MET A 124 -4.05 25.26 -37.88
CA MET A 124 -4.76 24.76 -36.70
C MET A 124 -3.77 24.47 -35.58
N ALA A 125 -4.16 24.73 -34.33
CA ALA A 125 -3.34 24.45 -33.15
C ALA A 125 -4.21 23.99 -31.97
N ALA A 126 -3.77 22.96 -31.25
CA ALA A 126 -4.36 22.51 -30.00
C ALA A 126 -3.76 23.29 -28.83
N LEU A 127 -4.61 23.77 -27.94
CA LEU A 127 -4.31 24.62 -26.79
C LEU A 127 -4.75 23.92 -25.49
N GLY A 128 -3.96 24.05 -24.44
CA GLY A 128 -4.30 23.60 -23.08
C GLY A 128 -5.13 24.65 -22.32
N ILE A 129 -6.32 24.99 -22.83
CA ILE A 129 -7.27 25.93 -22.22
C ILE A 129 -8.71 25.44 -22.42
N THR A 130 -9.62 25.93 -21.59
CA THR A 130 -11.05 25.59 -21.69
C THR A 130 -11.74 26.21 -22.90
N TRP A 131 -12.86 25.62 -23.34
CA TRP A 131 -13.69 26.17 -24.43
C TRP A 131 -14.17 27.59 -24.16
N SER A 132 -14.53 27.91 -22.91
CA SER A 132 -14.93 29.27 -22.54
C SER A 132 -13.77 30.27 -22.62
N GLN A 133 -12.57 29.87 -22.23
CA GLN A 133 -11.38 30.71 -22.35
C GLN A 133 -11.05 30.96 -23.81
N ALA A 134 -11.03 29.91 -24.65
CA ALA A 134 -10.76 30.02 -26.07
C ALA A 134 -11.72 31.01 -26.75
N ASN A 135 -13.02 30.95 -26.47
CA ASN A 135 -14.00 31.90 -27.01
C ASN A 135 -13.79 33.35 -26.55
N LYS A 136 -13.15 33.57 -25.39
CA LYS A 136 -12.88 34.91 -24.86
C LYS A 136 -11.57 35.51 -25.37
N CYS A 137 -10.52 34.69 -25.49
CA CYS A 137 -9.17 35.15 -25.81
C CYS A 137 -8.80 35.06 -27.30
N CYS A 138 -9.53 34.27 -28.11
CA CYS A 138 -9.22 34.18 -29.54
C CYS A 138 -9.44 35.54 -30.25
N PRO A 139 -8.48 35.96 -31.10
CA PRO A 139 -8.68 37.06 -32.05
C PRO A 139 -9.92 36.85 -32.93
N LYS A 140 -10.48 37.94 -33.47
CA LYS A 140 -11.75 37.91 -34.25
C LYS A 140 -11.71 37.00 -35.49
N ASP A 141 -10.53 36.72 -36.02
CA ASP A 141 -10.29 35.92 -37.22
C ASP A 141 -9.87 34.47 -36.92
N ILE A 142 -9.78 34.09 -35.63
CA ILE A 142 -9.46 32.74 -35.15
C ILE A 142 -10.66 32.15 -34.41
N PHE A 143 -10.99 30.90 -34.68
CA PHE A 143 -12.18 30.24 -34.15
C PHE A 143 -11.83 28.97 -33.36
N PRO A 144 -12.37 28.79 -32.14
CA PRO A 144 -12.42 27.48 -31.51
C PRO A 144 -13.14 26.47 -32.42
N SER A 145 -12.47 25.37 -32.73
CA SER A 145 -12.83 24.47 -33.84
C SER A 145 -13.04 23.02 -33.39
N CYS A 146 -12.30 22.54 -32.39
CA CYS A 146 -12.55 21.23 -31.76
C CYS A 146 -12.50 21.36 -30.24
N HIS A 147 -13.55 20.93 -29.55
CA HIS A 147 -13.57 20.80 -28.09
C HIS A 147 -13.14 19.37 -27.75
N ASN A 148 -11.88 19.16 -27.38
CA ASN A 148 -11.30 17.82 -27.24
C ASN A 148 -11.49 17.26 -25.81
N ALA A 149 -11.17 18.06 -24.80
CA ALA A 149 -11.35 17.78 -23.37
C ALA A 149 -11.73 19.08 -22.64
N GLU A 150 -11.95 19.02 -21.32
CA GLU A 150 -12.35 20.18 -20.51
C GLU A 150 -11.39 21.36 -20.67
N ASP A 151 -10.09 21.09 -20.71
CA ASP A 151 -8.99 22.05 -20.87
C ASP A 151 -8.19 21.83 -22.16
N SER A 152 -8.78 21.18 -23.18
CA SER A 152 -8.11 20.92 -24.46
C SER A 152 -8.96 21.35 -25.65
N VAL A 153 -8.53 22.40 -26.35
CA VAL A 153 -9.27 23.00 -27.47
C VAL A 153 -8.38 23.21 -28.68
N THR A 154 -8.84 22.79 -29.86
CA THR A 154 -8.19 23.11 -31.13
C THR A 154 -8.79 24.37 -31.74
N ILE A 155 -7.96 25.35 -32.07
CA ILE A 155 -8.34 26.55 -32.81
C ILE A 155 -7.97 26.44 -34.29
N SER A 156 -8.66 27.20 -35.15
CA SER A 156 -8.33 27.32 -36.57
C SER A 156 -8.51 28.76 -37.07
N GLY A 157 -7.70 29.14 -38.06
CA GLY A 157 -7.74 30.48 -38.65
C GLY A 157 -6.63 30.70 -39.69
N PRO A 158 -6.43 31.95 -40.15
CA PRO A 158 -5.35 32.31 -41.07
C PRO A 158 -3.99 31.95 -40.47
N LYS A 159 -3.07 31.43 -41.30
CA LYS A 159 -1.79 30.88 -40.84
C LYS A 159 -0.97 31.88 -40.01
N ASP A 160 -0.88 33.12 -40.46
CA ASP A 160 -0.07 34.15 -39.80
C ASP A 160 -0.70 34.60 -38.47
N SER A 161 -2.03 34.76 -38.44
CA SER A 161 -2.76 35.10 -37.21
C SER A 161 -2.64 33.99 -36.16
N VAL A 162 -2.84 32.72 -36.57
CA VAL A 162 -2.70 31.56 -35.67
C VAL A 162 -1.28 31.48 -35.13
N LYS A 163 -0.26 31.69 -35.97
CA LYS A 163 1.14 31.68 -35.52
C LYS A 163 1.41 32.78 -34.48
N ALA A 164 0.99 34.01 -34.74
CA ALA A 164 1.18 35.12 -33.80
C ALA A 164 0.50 34.86 -32.45
N PHE A 165 -0.72 34.30 -32.47
CA PHE A 165 -1.46 33.96 -31.26
C PHE A 165 -0.81 32.79 -30.48
N VAL A 166 -0.37 31.75 -31.19
CA VAL A 166 0.37 30.62 -30.60
C VAL A 166 1.67 31.08 -29.94
N ASP A 167 2.42 31.98 -30.57
CA ASP A 167 3.66 32.51 -30.00
C ASP A 167 3.39 33.36 -28.74
N SER A 168 2.29 34.09 -28.69
CA SER A 168 1.83 34.81 -27.48
C SER A 168 1.48 33.85 -26.34
N LEU A 169 0.72 32.79 -26.62
CA LEU A 169 0.33 31.80 -25.60
C LEU A 169 1.52 31.00 -25.07
N LYS A 170 2.50 30.68 -25.91
CA LYS A 170 3.75 30.05 -25.47
C LYS A 170 4.54 30.95 -24.53
N ALA A 171 4.53 32.27 -24.73
CA ALA A 171 5.17 33.22 -23.82
C ALA A 171 4.49 33.27 -22.44
N GLU A 172 3.21 32.92 -22.37
CA GLU A 172 2.41 32.80 -21.14
C GLU A 172 2.46 31.39 -20.51
N ASN A 173 3.34 30.50 -21.00
CA ASN A 173 3.46 29.09 -20.57
C ASN A 173 2.19 28.23 -20.76
N VAL A 174 1.31 28.60 -21.69
CA VAL A 174 0.17 27.76 -22.07
C VAL A 174 0.64 26.63 -22.99
N PHE A 175 0.12 25.41 -22.78
CA PHE A 175 0.41 24.27 -23.67
C PHE A 175 -0.12 24.53 -25.08
N VAL A 176 0.75 24.40 -26.08
CA VAL A 176 0.38 24.56 -27.49
C VAL A 176 1.03 23.48 -28.37
N ARG A 177 0.22 22.87 -29.24
CA ARG A 177 0.68 21.91 -30.25
C ARG A 177 0.06 22.21 -31.61
N GLU A 178 0.90 22.48 -32.61
CA GLU A 178 0.45 22.66 -34.00
C GLU A 178 -0.10 21.35 -34.59
N VAL A 179 -1.13 21.47 -35.41
CA VAL A 179 -1.81 20.36 -36.07
C VAL A 179 -1.58 20.44 -37.57
N ASP A 180 -1.04 19.37 -38.16
CA ASP A 180 -0.88 19.28 -39.61
C ASP A 180 -2.25 19.20 -40.31
N CYS A 181 -2.60 20.29 -40.98
CA CYS A 181 -3.87 20.52 -41.65
C CYS A 181 -3.69 20.84 -43.14
N PHE A 182 -2.52 20.56 -43.72
CA PHE A 182 -2.21 20.82 -45.14
C PHE A 182 -2.48 22.28 -45.58
N GLY A 183 -2.37 23.22 -44.64
CA GLY A 183 -2.60 24.63 -44.87
C GLY A 183 -4.07 25.04 -44.96
N TYR A 184 -5.00 24.28 -44.37
CA TYR A 184 -6.43 24.62 -44.33
C TYR A 184 -6.92 24.79 -42.89
N ALA A 185 -7.79 25.78 -42.67
CA ALA A 185 -8.43 26.02 -41.37
C ALA A 185 -9.79 25.29 -41.28
N PHE A 186 -9.77 23.99 -40.99
CA PHE A 186 -11.00 23.19 -40.91
C PHE A 186 -11.90 23.61 -39.76
N HIS A 187 -13.22 23.36 -39.90
CA HIS A 187 -14.24 23.68 -38.89
C HIS A 187 -14.34 25.18 -38.58
N SER A 188 -14.20 25.98 -39.63
CA SER A 188 -14.32 27.44 -39.56
C SER A 188 -14.97 28.01 -40.82
N GLN A 189 -15.24 29.31 -40.78
CA GLN A 189 -15.75 30.07 -41.92
C GLN A 189 -14.87 29.97 -43.17
N TYR A 190 -13.56 29.70 -43.03
CA TYR A 190 -12.63 29.65 -44.15
C TYR A 190 -12.86 28.46 -45.10
N ILE A 191 -13.65 27.47 -44.69
CA ILE A 191 -14.03 26.33 -45.54
C ILE A 191 -15.33 26.57 -46.32
N LEU A 192 -16.10 27.62 -46.01
CA LEU A 192 -17.39 27.89 -46.66
C LEU A 192 -17.35 27.87 -48.21
N PRO A 193 -16.30 28.35 -48.91
CA PRO A 193 -16.25 28.29 -50.37
C PRO A 193 -16.30 26.85 -50.94
N ALA A 194 -15.92 25.83 -50.15
CA ALA A 194 -15.96 24.42 -50.57
C ALA A 194 -17.35 23.77 -50.41
N VAL A 195 -18.27 24.40 -49.66
CA VAL A 195 -19.57 23.82 -49.28
C VAL A 195 -20.43 23.45 -50.49
N GLY A 196 -20.62 24.37 -51.44
CA GLY A 196 -21.52 24.12 -52.58
C GLY A 196 -21.03 23.00 -53.50
N LYS A 197 -19.70 22.93 -53.72
CA LYS A 197 -19.07 21.87 -54.51
C LYS A 197 -19.19 20.52 -53.80
N LEU A 198 -18.96 20.50 -52.48
CA LEU A 198 -19.07 19.30 -51.68
C LEU A 198 -20.51 18.78 -51.63
N GLN A 199 -21.49 19.65 -51.38
CA GLN A 199 -22.91 19.31 -51.34
C GLN A 199 -23.32 18.60 -52.64
N THR A 200 -23.05 19.22 -53.78
CA THR A 200 -23.41 18.68 -55.11
C THR A 200 -22.74 17.33 -55.38
N ALA A 201 -21.50 17.15 -54.95
CA ALA A 201 -20.78 15.89 -55.12
C ALA A 201 -21.34 14.78 -54.21
N LEU A 202 -21.60 15.08 -52.94
CA LEU A 202 -22.12 14.12 -51.97
C LEU A 202 -23.56 13.71 -52.25
N GLU A 203 -24.40 14.58 -52.81
CA GLU A 203 -25.76 14.21 -53.26
C GLU A 203 -25.73 13.12 -54.35
N LYS A 204 -24.68 13.09 -55.18
CA LYS A 204 -24.49 12.03 -56.19
C LYS A 204 -23.97 10.73 -55.59
N VAL A 205 -23.09 10.83 -54.58
CA VAL A 205 -22.54 9.66 -53.86
C VAL A 205 -23.59 9.04 -52.93
N ILE A 206 -24.46 9.86 -52.35
CA ILE A 206 -25.45 9.50 -51.33
C ILE A 206 -26.83 9.97 -51.79
N PRO A 207 -27.38 9.41 -52.88
CA PRO A 207 -28.67 9.84 -53.41
C PRO A 207 -29.83 9.54 -52.47
N ASN A 208 -29.71 8.47 -51.66
CA ASN A 208 -30.72 8.02 -50.70
C ASN A 208 -30.11 7.92 -49.31
N PRO A 209 -30.06 9.02 -48.52
CA PRO A 209 -29.43 9.02 -47.21
C PRO A 209 -30.19 8.15 -46.21
N LYS A 210 -29.46 7.26 -45.52
CA LYS A 210 -30.03 6.38 -44.48
C LYS A 210 -30.14 7.11 -43.14
N PRO A 211 -31.11 6.75 -42.29
CA PRO A 211 -31.18 7.27 -40.93
C PRO A 211 -30.02 6.71 -40.08
N ARG A 212 -29.41 7.59 -39.29
CA ARG A 212 -28.40 7.22 -38.30
C ARG A 212 -29.06 6.42 -37.18
N THR A 213 -28.40 5.40 -36.66
CA THR A 213 -28.93 4.68 -35.48
C THR A 213 -28.68 5.47 -34.19
N SER A 214 -29.36 5.09 -33.11
CA SER A 214 -29.16 5.70 -31.78
C SER A 214 -27.78 5.42 -31.18
N ARG A 215 -27.02 4.44 -31.72
CA ARG A 215 -25.66 4.13 -31.28
C ARG A 215 -24.67 5.21 -31.70
N TRP A 216 -24.94 5.94 -32.79
CA TRP A 216 -24.06 6.97 -33.29
C TRP A 216 -24.36 8.33 -32.63
N ILE A 217 -23.48 8.72 -31.71
CA ILE A 217 -23.44 10.02 -31.05
C ILE A 217 -22.70 11.01 -31.97
N SER A 218 -23.40 12.06 -32.41
CA SER A 218 -22.81 13.07 -33.30
C SER A 218 -21.87 13.98 -32.51
N SER A 219 -20.68 14.27 -33.05
CA SER A 219 -19.84 15.37 -32.55
C SER A 219 -19.95 16.61 -33.43
N SER A 220 -20.82 16.61 -34.44
CA SER A 220 -21.02 17.74 -35.37
C SER A 220 -22.25 18.57 -35.03
N TYR A 221 -23.23 17.99 -34.36
CA TYR A 221 -24.47 18.64 -33.95
C TYR A 221 -24.62 18.65 -32.43
N PRO A 222 -25.07 19.76 -31.82
CA PRO A 222 -25.53 19.76 -30.45
C PRO A 222 -26.70 18.79 -30.27
N LYS A 223 -26.79 18.14 -29.11
CA LYS A 223 -27.82 17.13 -28.81
C LYS A 223 -29.25 17.59 -29.08
N GLN A 224 -29.55 18.87 -28.84
CA GLN A 224 -30.88 19.45 -29.01
C GLN A 224 -31.37 19.37 -30.46
N VAL A 225 -30.45 19.27 -31.43
CA VAL A 225 -30.73 19.31 -32.87
C VAL A 225 -30.73 17.89 -33.47
N TRP A 226 -30.38 16.85 -32.71
CA TRP A 226 -30.28 15.48 -33.24
C TRP A 226 -31.59 14.92 -33.81
N VAL A 227 -32.73 15.46 -33.40
CA VAL A 227 -34.06 15.08 -33.90
C VAL A 227 -34.37 15.68 -35.26
N GLU A 228 -33.68 16.75 -35.67
CA GLU A 228 -33.90 17.42 -36.94
C GLU A 228 -33.45 16.56 -38.12
N PRO A 229 -34.12 16.63 -39.29
CA PRO A 229 -33.76 15.83 -40.47
C PRO A 229 -32.30 15.97 -40.90
N SER A 230 -31.72 17.17 -40.75
CA SER A 230 -30.32 17.47 -41.08
C SER A 230 -29.30 16.71 -40.23
N ALA A 231 -29.65 16.42 -38.98
CA ALA A 231 -28.83 15.66 -38.04
C ALA A 231 -29.21 14.17 -38.02
N LYS A 232 -30.46 13.81 -38.34
CA LYS A 232 -30.98 12.43 -38.27
C LYS A 232 -30.53 11.55 -39.45
N LEU A 233 -30.34 12.15 -40.62
CA LEU A 233 -29.94 11.43 -41.84
C LEU A 233 -28.44 11.54 -42.08
N ALA A 234 -27.79 10.41 -42.38
CA ALA A 234 -26.40 10.37 -42.85
C ALA A 234 -26.35 10.78 -44.34
N GLY A 235 -26.59 12.06 -44.63
CA GLY A 235 -26.66 12.60 -45.99
C GLY A 235 -25.65 13.69 -46.29
N ALA A 236 -25.66 14.20 -47.53
CA ALA A 236 -24.75 15.26 -47.98
C ALA A 236 -24.73 16.48 -47.04
N SER A 237 -25.91 16.95 -46.62
CA SER A 237 -26.05 18.10 -45.71
C SER A 237 -25.37 17.87 -44.36
N TYR A 238 -25.41 16.63 -43.84
CA TYR A 238 -24.77 16.27 -42.59
C TYR A 238 -23.25 16.37 -42.68
N PHE A 239 -22.64 15.81 -43.74
CA PHE A 239 -21.19 15.81 -43.90
C PHE A 239 -20.61 17.16 -44.36
N VAL A 240 -21.42 17.97 -45.04
CA VAL A 240 -21.12 19.38 -45.28
C VAL A 240 -21.09 20.16 -43.97
N HIS A 241 -22.09 19.96 -43.11
CA HIS A 241 -22.11 20.57 -41.77
C HIS A 241 -20.93 20.12 -40.92
N ASN A 242 -20.60 18.82 -40.89
CA ASN A 242 -19.42 18.26 -40.20
C ASN A 242 -18.08 18.86 -40.69
N LEU A 243 -18.01 19.42 -41.90
CA LEU A 243 -16.77 20.03 -42.40
C LEU A 243 -16.59 21.49 -41.94
N VAL A 244 -17.68 22.18 -41.65
CA VAL A 244 -17.70 23.62 -41.36
C VAL A 244 -17.89 23.90 -39.87
N SER A 245 -18.71 23.10 -39.20
CA SER A 245 -19.10 23.32 -37.81
C SER A 245 -18.06 22.80 -36.83
N PRO A 246 -17.98 23.37 -35.61
CA PRO A 246 -17.07 22.88 -34.58
C PRO A 246 -17.31 21.42 -34.20
N VAL A 247 -16.23 20.72 -33.84
CA VAL A 247 -16.27 19.33 -33.35
C VAL A 247 -16.49 19.34 -31.83
N LEU A 248 -17.69 18.94 -31.42
CA LEU A 248 -18.16 18.80 -30.04
C LEU A 248 -17.76 17.43 -29.46
N PHE A 249 -16.45 17.15 -29.40
CA PHE A 249 -15.95 15.83 -29.04
C PHE A 249 -16.05 15.57 -27.53
N HIS A 250 -15.66 16.54 -26.70
CA HIS A 250 -15.79 16.45 -25.24
C HIS A 250 -17.24 16.20 -24.82
N GLU A 251 -18.20 16.88 -25.46
CA GLU A 251 -19.64 16.69 -25.22
C GLU A 251 -20.11 15.29 -25.63
N ALA A 252 -19.59 14.75 -26.74
CA ALA A 252 -19.90 13.39 -27.17
C ALA A 252 -19.33 12.34 -26.22
N LEU A 253 -18.13 12.57 -25.67
CA LEU A 253 -17.48 11.66 -24.72
C LEU A 253 -18.22 11.55 -23.38
N GLN A 254 -19.03 12.56 -22.99
CA GLN A 254 -19.87 12.47 -21.79
C GLN A 254 -20.94 11.36 -21.85
N TYR A 255 -21.18 10.78 -23.03
CA TYR A 255 -22.12 9.66 -23.21
C TYR A 255 -21.46 8.29 -23.09
N VAL A 256 -20.14 8.23 -22.90
CA VAL A 256 -19.41 6.98 -22.75
C VAL A 256 -19.59 6.45 -21.31
N PRO A 257 -20.04 5.20 -21.12
CA PRO A 257 -20.11 4.57 -19.79
C PRO A 257 -18.74 4.49 -19.10
N LYS A 258 -18.72 4.49 -17.76
CA LYS A 258 -17.48 4.49 -16.97
C LYS A 258 -16.68 3.18 -17.07
N ASP A 259 -17.35 2.08 -17.37
CA ASP A 259 -16.81 0.73 -17.52
C ASP A 259 -16.67 0.32 -19.00
N ALA A 260 -16.69 1.29 -19.92
CA ALA A 260 -16.66 1.03 -21.35
C ALA A 260 -15.28 0.60 -21.86
N ILE A 261 -15.29 -0.20 -22.92
CA ILE A 261 -14.11 -0.49 -23.74
C ILE A 261 -14.13 0.43 -24.96
N VAL A 262 -13.21 1.39 -25.00
CA VAL A 262 -13.13 2.41 -26.07
C VAL A 262 -12.07 2.01 -27.08
N ILE A 263 -12.50 1.75 -28.31
CA ILE A 263 -11.62 1.32 -29.42
C ILE A 263 -11.36 2.51 -30.37
N GLU A 264 -10.12 2.97 -30.47
CA GLU A 264 -9.74 4.01 -31.45
C GLU A 264 -9.46 3.40 -32.83
N ILE A 265 -10.37 3.67 -33.77
CA ILE A 265 -10.28 3.24 -35.17
C ILE A 265 -9.64 4.34 -36.00
N ALA A 266 -8.31 4.31 -36.10
CA ALA A 266 -7.53 5.25 -36.90
C ALA A 266 -6.19 4.63 -37.35
N PRO A 267 -5.55 5.13 -38.42
CA PRO A 267 -4.20 4.69 -38.83
C PRO A 267 -3.10 4.95 -37.81
N HIS A 268 -3.38 5.79 -36.81
CA HIS A 268 -2.56 6.03 -35.64
C HIS A 268 -3.46 6.51 -34.51
N HIS A 269 -3.31 5.92 -33.33
CA HIS A 269 -4.13 6.18 -32.15
C HIS A 269 -3.79 7.54 -31.44
N GLN A 270 -4.04 8.65 -32.13
CA GLN A 270 -3.61 9.99 -31.72
C GLN A 270 -4.40 10.55 -30.52
N LEU A 271 -5.61 10.05 -30.28
CA LEU A 271 -6.51 10.59 -29.26
C LEU A 271 -6.31 9.97 -27.87
N GLN A 272 -5.34 9.05 -27.71
CA GLN A 272 -5.04 8.35 -26.47
C GLN A 272 -5.05 9.26 -25.23
N ALA A 273 -4.29 10.36 -25.24
CA ALA A 273 -4.17 11.23 -24.07
C ALA A 273 -5.52 11.85 -23.68
N ILE A 274 -6.27 12.37 -24.66
CA ILE A 274 -7.58 12.99 -24.47
C ILE A 274 -8.59 11.95 -23.98
N LEU A 275 -8.61 10.77 -24.59
CA LEU A 275 -9.57 9.73 -24.25
C LEU A 275 -9.33 9.21 -22.83
N GLN A 276 -8.09 8.88 -22.48
CA GLN A 276 -7.74 8.38 -21.14
C GLN A 276 -8.04 9.38 -20.03
N GLU A 277 -7.92 10.69 -20.31
CA GLU A 277 -8.28 11.75 -19.37
C GLU A 277 -9.79 11.84 -19.15
N VAL A 278 -10.60 11.77 -20.22
CA VAL A 278 -12.04 12.01 -20.14
C VAL A 278 -12.84 10.79 -19.68
N ILE A 279 -12.46 9.57 -20.08
CA ILE A 279 -13.24 8.34 -19.78
C ILE A 279 -12.94 7.75 -18.39
N GLY A 280 -11.83 8.15 -17.75
CA GLY A 280 -11.45 7.72 -16.41
C GLY A 280 -10.69 6.38 -16.34
N LEU A 281 -10.32 5.98 -15.13
CA LEU A 281 -9.45 4.82 -14.86
C LEU A 281 -10.16 3.45 -14.97
N ASP A 282 -11.49 3.44 -14.87
CA ASP A 282 -12.30 2.22 -14.89
C ASP A 282 -12.64 1.75 -16.32
N ALA A 283 -12.46 2.61 -17.32
CA ALA A 283 -12.67 2.30 -18.73
C ALA A 283 -11.37 1.87 -19.41
N GLU A 284 -11.45 0.89 -20.31
CA GLU A 284 -10.29 0.40 -21.05
C GLU A 284 -10.19 1.11 -22.41
N TYR A 285 -9.02 1.69 -22.70
CA TYR A 285 -8.73 2.32 -24.00
C TYR A 285 -7.80 1.46 -24.85
N VAL A 286 -8.20 1.17 -26.10
CA VAL A 286 -7.43 0.36 -27.05
C VAL A 286 -7.36 1.03 -28.42
N GLY A 287 -6.16 1.39 -28.87
CA GLY A 287 -5.92 1.84 -30.25
C GLY A 287 -5.48 0.69 -31.15
N LEU A 288 -6.03 0.60 -32.38
CA LEU A 288 -5.76 -0.54 -33.27
C LEU A 288 -4.49 -0.42 -34.12
N MET A 289 -4.00 0.80 -34.34
CA MET A 289 -2.79 1.06 -35.12
C MET A 289 -1.91 2.14 -34.49
N LYS A 290 -0.60 1.97 -34.67
CA LYS A 290 0.43 2.88 -34.15
C LYS A 290 1.49 3.16 -35.21
N ARG A 291 1.87 4.43 -35.33
CA ARG A 291 2.95 4.87 -36.22
C ARG A 291 4.29 4.30 -35.74
N ASN A 292 5.16 3.94 -36.69
CA ASN A 292 6.53 3.46 -36.44
C ASN A 292 6.64 2.16 -35.64
N VAL A 293 5.64 1.27 -35.70
CA VAL A 293 5.71 -0.09 -35.15
C VAL A 293 5.23 -1.12 -36.17
N ASP A 294 5.38 -2.42 -35.84
CA ASP A 294 4.73 -3.48 -36.60
C ASP A 294 3.24 -3.54 -36.28
N ASN A 295 2.41 -3.04 -37.20
CA ASN A 295 0.97 -2.96 -37.00
C ASN A 295 0.27 -4.32 -37.05
N ALA A 296 0.85 -5.35 -37.69
CA ALA A 296 0.27 -6.70 -37.61
C ALA A 296 0.37 -7.25 -36.17
N VAL A 297 1.54 -7.08 -35.55
CA VAL A 297 1.75 -7.47 -34.14
C VAL A 297 0.98 -6.56 -33.19
N HIS A 298 0.91 -5.26 -33.47
CA HIS A 298 0.19 -4.30 -32.63
C HIS A 298 -1.32 -4.54 -32.64
N LEU A 299 -1.90 -4.85 -33.81
CA LEU A 299 -3.32 -5.19 -33.92
C LEU A 299 -3.63 -6.45 -33.11
N LEU A 300 -2.86 -7.53 -33.26
CA LEU A 300 -3.06 -8.77 -32.49
C LEU A 300 -2.88 -8.54 -30.98
N SER A 301 -1.88 -7.75 -30.58
CA SER A 301 -1.71 -7.33 -29.18
C SER A 301 -2.93 -6.56 -28.67
N SER A 302 -3.52 -5.70 -29.51
CA SER A 302 -4.73 -4.93 -29.19
C SER A 302 -5.94 -5.84 -29.04
N LEU A 303 -6.12 -6.85 -29.90
CA LEU A 303 -7.16 -7.87 -29.74
C LEU A 303 -6.97 -8.69 -28.45
N GLY A 304 -5.72 -9.00 -28.09
CA GLY A 304 -5.40 -9.63 -26.80
C GLY A 304 -5.81 -8.76 -25.61
N ARG A 305 -5.62 -7.43 -25.69
CA ARG A 305 -6.09 -6.49 -24.67
C ARG A 305 -7.62 -6.45 -24.58
N LEU A 306 -8.30 -6.46 -25.73
CA LEU A 306 -9.76 -6.56 -25.77
C LEU A 306 -10.27 -7.85 -25.11
N TYR A 307 -9.57 -8.98 -25.32
CA TYR A 307 -9.88 -10.24 -24.66
C TYR A 307 -9.71 -10.15 -23.13
N THR A 308 -8.58 -9.60 -22.66
CA THR A 308 -8.36 -9.42 -21.22
C THR A 308 -9.33 -8.43 -20.56
N ALA A 309 -9.88 -7.49 -21.35
CA ALA A 309 -10.89 -6.55 -20.90
C ALA A 309 -12.30 -7.16 -20.83
N GLY A 310 -12.49 -8.40 -21.30
CA GLY A 310 -13.75 -9.14 -21.21
C GLY A 310 -14.50 -9.35 -22.53
N LEU A 311 -13.96 -8.88 -23.66
CA LEU A 311 -14.50 -9.25 -24.98
C LEU A 311 -14.05 -10.66 -25.38
N ASN A 312 -14.75 -11.27 -26.33
CA ASN A 312 -14.38 -12.60 -26.83
C ASN A 312 -14.26 -12.59 -28.38
N PRO A 313 -13.18 -11.99 -28.93
CA PRO A 313 -12.97 -11.95 -30.38
C PRO A 313 -12.75 -13.34 -30.98
N ASP A 314 -13.44 -13.62 -32.09
CA ASP A 314 -13.26 -14.84 -32.91
C ASP A 314 -11.99 -14.73 -33.77
N VAL A 315 -10.82 -14.67 -33.12
CA VAL A 315 -9.53 -14.41 -33.77
C VAL A 315 -9.14 -15.45 -34.82
N GLU A 316 -9.70 -16.66 -34.74
CA GLU A 316 -9.49 -17.72 -35.71
C GLU A 316 -9.98 -17.37 -37.12
N LYS A 317 -10.95 -16.46 -37.25
CA LYS A 317 -11.49 -16.03 -38.55
C LYS A 317 -10.50 -15.19 -39.36
N LEU A 318 -9.53 -14.55 -38.70
CA LEU A 318 -8.47 -13.76 -39.36
C LEU A 318 -7.45 -14.63 -40.11
N PHE A 319 -7.50 -15.95 -39.92
CA PHE A 319 -6.55 -16.91 -40.44
C PHE A 319 -7.26 -17.98 -41.26
N PRO A 320 -6.54 -18.71 -42.13
CA PRO A 320 -7.10 -19.85 -42.82
C PRO A 320 -7.73 -20.86 -41.85
N PRO A 321 -8.90 -21.42 -42.17
CA PRO A 321 -9.61 -22.31 -41.26
C PRO A 321 -8.79 -23.56 -40.93
N VAL A 322 -8.72 -23.90 -39.64
CA VAL A 322 -8.04 -25.09 -39.16
C VAL A 322 -8.79 -26.34 -39.62
N GLN A 323 -8.05 -27.33 -40.13
CA GLN A 323 -8.63 -28.62 -40.52
C GLN A 323 -8.86 -29.49 -39.29
N PHE A 324 -10.11 -29.84 -39.04
CA PHE A 324 -10.51 -30.81 -38.02
C PHE A 324 -10.83 -32.17 -38.66
N PRO A 325 -10.54 -33.29 -37.96
CA PRO A 325 -9.96 -33.41 -36.61
C PRO A 325 -8.46 -33.08 -36.56
N VAL A 326 -7.98 -32.64 -35.40
CA VAL A 326 -6.57 -32.28 -35.17
C VAL A 326 -5.63 -33.51 -35.23
N PRO A 327 -4.32 -33.33 -35.53
CA PRO A 327 -3.35 -34.42 -35.52
C PRO A 327 -3.22 -35.12 -34.15
N LYS A 328 -2.89 -36.42 -34.15
CA LYS A 328 -2.70 -37.22 -32.92
C LYS A 328 -1.60 -36.70 -31.99
N SER A 329 -0.64 -35.94 -32.50
CA SER A 329 0.46 -35.33 -31.74
C SER A 329 0.07 -34.02 -31.03
N THR A 330 -1.19 -33.58 -31.17
CA THR A 330 -1.66 -32.34 -30.54
C THR A 330 -1.68 -32.49 -29.01
N PRO A 331 -1.06 -31.58 -28.25
CA PRO A 331 -1.04 -31.65 -26.79
C PRO A 331 -2.43 -31.68 -26.14
N MET A 332 -2.54 -32.35 -24.98
CA MET A 332 -3.78 -32.38 -24.19
C MET A 332 -4.02 -31.03 -23.49
N ILE A 333 -5.29 -30.60 -23.45
CA ILE A 333 -5.71 -29.35 -22.77
C ILE A 333 -5.99 -29.58 -21.28
N SER A 334 -6.57 -30.73 -20.90
CA SER A 334 -7.01 -30.98 -19.52
C SER A 334 -5.95 -30.78 -18.44
N PRO A 335 -4.64 -31.10 -18.65
CA PRO A 335 -3.63 -30.85 -17.62
C PRO A 335 -3.25 -29.37 -17.43
N LEU A 336 -3.64 -28.50 -18.38
CA LEU A 336 -3.34 -27.07 -18.35
C LEU A 336 -4.41 -26.26 -17.61
N ILE A 337 -5.62 -26.80 -17.44
CA ILE A 337 -6.71 -26.17 -16.70
C ILE A 337 -6.48 -26.40 -15.21
N LYS A 338 -6.14 -25.33 -14.49
CA LYS A 338 -5.95 -25.34 -13.04
C LYS A 338 -7.14 -24.68 -12.36
N TRP A 339 -7.62 -25.32 -11.30
CA TRP A 339 -8.66 -24.81 -10.43
C TRP A 339 -8.02 -24.29 -9.13
N ASP A 340 -8.74 -23.42 -8.42
CA ASP A 340 -8.37 -23.08 -7.06
C ASP A 340 -8.83 -24.21 -6.12
N HIS A 341 -7.87 -24.96 -5.60
CA HIS A 341 -8.09 -26.03 -4.61
C HIS A 341 -7.60 -25.62 -3.22
N SER A 342 -7.56 -24.32 -2.91
CA SER A 342 -7.20 -23.81 -1.57
C SER A 342 -8.11 -24.37 -0.48
N ASP A 343 -9.40 -24.51 -0.79
CA ASP A 343 -10.41 -24.95 0.15
C ASP A 343 -10.38 -26.46 0.34
N SER A 344 -10.14 -26.87 1.59
CA SER A 344 -10.13 -28.28 1.99
C SER A 344 -11.48 -28.69 2.59
N TRP A 345 -12.02 -29.78 2.09
CA TRP A 345 -13.32 -30.30 2.50
C TRP A 345 -13.16 -31.43 3.52
N CYS A 346 -14.18 -31.64 4.36
CA CYS A 346 -14.17 -32.73 5.33
C CYS A 346 -14.18 -34.09 4.61
N VAL A 347 -13.13 -34.90 4.82
CA VAL A 347 -13.03 -36.27 4.31
C VAL A 347 -13.37 -37.22 5.45
N ALA A 348 -14.41 -38.04 5.26
CA ALA A 348 -14.83 -39.02 6.26
C ALA A 348 -13.68 -39.94 6.68
N LYS A 349 -13.45 -40.08 8.00
CA LYS A 349 -12.44 -40.96 8.60
C LYS A 349 -13.13 -42.14 9.28
N TRP A 350 -12.65 -43.36 9.03
CA TRP A 350 -13.20 -44.58 9.63
C TRP A 350 -12.40 -44.97 10.87
N GLU A 351 -12.88 -44.63 12.08
CA GLU A 351 -12.28 -45.07 13.36
C GLU A 351 -12.94 -46.37 13.86
N LYS A 352 -12.12 -47.31 14.37
CA LYS A 352 -12.45 -48.74 14.49
C LYS A 352 -13.08 -49.21 15.82
N ASN A 353 -13.27 -48.35 16.83
CA ASN A 353 -13.71 -48.81 18.16
C ASN A 353 -14.74 -47.84 18.77
N THR A 354 -16.02 -48.19 18.78
CA THR A 354 -17.03 -47.54 19.61
C THR A 354 -17.37 -48.45 20.79
N ASN A 355 -16.65 -48.28 21.90
CA ASN A 355 -17.04 -48.86 23.17
C ASN A 355 -18.19 -47.98 23.73
N ARG A 356 -19.36 -48.54 24.06
CA ARG A 356 -20.56 -47.75 24.47
C ARG A 356 -20.34 -46.83 25.68
N TYR A 357 -19.31 -47.07 26.48
CA TYR A 357 -18.97 -46.32 27.68
C TYR A 357 -17.89 -45.26 27.46
N GLN A 358 -17.41 -45.11 26.22
CA GLN A 358 -16.36 -44.19 25.80
C GLN A 358 -16.91 -43.29 24.70
N MET A 359 -16.98 -41.99 24.97
CA MET A 359 -17.51 -41.01 24.02
C MET A 359 -16.46 -39.96 23.69
N ILE A 360 -16.26 -39.70 22.40
CA ILE A 360 -15.35 -38.67 21.91
C ILE A 360 -16.19 -37.47 21.47
N THR A 361 -15.97 -36.32 22.11
CA THR A 361 -16.58 -35.04 21.71
C THR A 361 -15.50 -34.13 21.15
N GLU A 362 -15.75 -33.60 19.96
CA GLU A 362 -14.87 -32.63 19.31
C GLU A 362 -15.43 -31.22 19.52
N VAL A 363 -14.58 -30.31 20.01
CA VAL A 363 -14.91 -28.90 20.24
C VAL A 363 -14.09 -28.05 19.29
N ASN A 364 -14.77 -27.31 18.41
CA ASN A 364 -14.11 -26.45 17.42
C ASN A 364 -14.50 -24.99 17.62
N VAL A 365 -13.54 -24.13 17.95
CA VAL A 365 -13.79 -22.68 18.13
C VAL A 365 -13.24 -21.82 16.99
N GLY A 366 -12.69 -22.44 15.95
CA GLY A 366 -11.99 -21.76 14.86
C GLY A 366 -12.90 -21.26 13.73
N SER A 367 -14.01 -21.96 13.48
CA SER A 367 -14.95 -21.61 12.41
C SER A 367 -16.04 -20.65 12.92
N ASP A 368 -16.38 -19.65 12.10
CA ASP A 368 -17.44 -18.70 12.41
C ASP A 368 -18.82 -19.34 12.51
N GLU A 369 -19.02 -20.47 11.83
CA GLU A 369 -20.27 -21.25 11.81
C GLU A 369 -20.34 -22.31 12.92
N SER A 370 -19.29 -22.47 13.72
CA SER A 370 -19.25 -23.52 14.75
C SER A 370 -20.22 -23.24 15.89
N PRO A 371 -21.00 -24.25 16.35
CA PRO A 371 -21.86 -24.11 17.52
C PRO A 371 -21.07 -23.87 18.82
N ASP A 372 -19.79 -24.25 18.87
CA ASP A 372 -18.94 -24.06 20.06
C ASP A 372 -18.27 -22.69 20.13
N LYS A 373 -18.48 -21.82 19.13
CA LYS A 373 -17.82 -20.51 19.03
C LYS A 373 -18.05 -19.63 20.26
N TYR A 374 -19.21 -19.75 20.92
CA TYR A 374 -19.52 -18.97 22.11
C TYR A 374 -18.52 -19.20 23.26
N ILE A 375 -17.82 -20.34 23.27
CA ILE A 375 -16.80 -20.68 24.27
C ILE A 375 -15.60 -19.72 24.22
N LEU A 376 -15.39 -19.02 23.09
CA LEU A 376 -14.36 -17.99 22.96
C LEU A 376 -14.50 -16.85 23.97
N ASP A 377 -15.72 -16.59 24.46
CA ASP A 377 -15.98 -15.58 25.47
C ASP A 377 -15.56 -16.03 26.88
N HIS A 378 -15.24 -17.30 27.09
CA HIS A 378 -14.64 -17.78 28.34
C HIS A 378 -13.12 -17.57 28.34
N CYS A 379 -12.73 -16.30 28.32
CA CYS A 379 -11.34 -15.87 28.38
C CYS A 379 -10.94 -15.56 29.82
N ILE A 380 -9.83 -16.14 30.26
CA ILE A 380 -9.29 -15.94 31.61
C ILE A 380 -7.79 -15.63 31.49
N ASP A 381 -7.40 -14.44 31.98
CA ASP A 381 -6.04 -13.91 31.98
C ASP A 381 -5.38 -13.99 30.57
N GLY A 382 -6.16 -13.57 29.57
CA GLY A 382 -5.81 -13.58 28.15
C GLY A 382 -5.73 -14.98 27.49
N ARG A 383 -6.19 -16.04 28.16
CA ARG A 383 -6.21 -17.41 27.64
C ARG A 383 -7.64 -17.88 27.42
N LEU A 384 -7.87 -18.55 26.29
CA LEU A 384 -9.15 -19.20 25.98
C LEU A 384 -9.18 -20.54 26.71
N LEU A 385 -9.78 -20.58 27.90
CA LEU A 385 -9.87 -21.80 28.70
C LEU A 385 -11.20 -22.47 28.44
N TYR A 386 -11.21 -23.79 28.26
CA TYR A 386 -12.46 -24.54 28.24
C TYR A 386 -13.14 -24.43 29.63
N PRO A 387 -14.42 -24.03 29.71
CA PRO A 387 -15.11 -23.78 30.97
C PRO A 387 -15.16 -25.02 31.86
N ALA A 388 -14.98 -24.85 33.17
CA ALA A 388 -15.12 -25.96 34.14
C ALA A 388 -16.55 -26.55 34.09
N ALA A 389 -17.55 -25.70 33.89
CA ALA A 389 -18.93 -26.09 33.63
C ALA A 389 -19.10 -26.91 32.34
N GLY A 390 -18.26 -26.68 31.33
CA GLY A 390 -18.27 -27.42 30.07
C GLY A 390 -18.02 -28.92 30.30
N TYR A 391 -17.06 -29.26 31.16
CA TYR A 391 -16.77 -30.65 31.52
C TYR A 391 -17.98 -31.36 32.14
N LEU A 392 -18.72 -30.67 33.01
CA LEU A 392 -19.94 -31.21 33.62
C LEU A 392 -21.00 -31.51 32.54
N VAL A 393 -21.18 -30.59 31.59
CA VAL A 393 -22.14 -30.78 30.49
C VAL A 393 -21.71 -31.90 29.54
N LEU A 394 -20.42 -32.08 29.27
CA LEU A 394 -19.91 -33.21 28.48
C LEU A 394 -20.26 -34.56 29.13
N VAL A 395 -20.01 -34.68 30.44
CA VAL A 395 -20.31 -35.90 31.20
C VAL A 395 -21.82 -36.14 31.29
N TRP A 396 -22.61 -35.07 31.46
CA TRP A 396 -24.06 -35.17 31.47
C TRP A 396 -24.61 -35.67 30.12
N LYS A 397 -24.11 -35.13 29.01
CA LYS A 397 -24.43 -35.60 27.65
C LYS A 397 -24.07 -37.08 27.47
N ALA A 398 -22.88 -37.48 27.88
CA ALA A 398 -22.45 -38.88 27.80
C ALA A 398 -23.34 -39.82 28.65
N LEU A 399 -23.71 -39.42 29.87
CA LEU A 399 -24.63 -40.23 30.70
C LEU A 399 -26.02 -40.33 30.06
N ALA A 400 -26.53 -39.23 29.48
CA ALA A 400 -27.82 -39.21 28.81
C ALA A 400 -27.85 -40.17 27.62
N GLU A 401 -26.78 -40.19 26.82
CA GLU A 401 -26.62 -41.13 25.70
C GLU A 401 -26.52 -42.59 26.18
N ILE A 402 -25.74 -42.88 27.23
CA ILE A 402 -25.67 -44.22 27.84
C ILE A 402 -27.04 -44.68 28.35
N LYS A 403 -27.88 -43.76 28.84
CA LYS A 403 -29.23 -44.02 29.34
C LYS A 403 -30.31 -43.94 28.27
N GLU A 404 -29.95 -43.65 27.02
CA GLU A 404 -30.89 -43.46 25.89
C GLU A 404 -31.99 -42.42 26.20
N LYS A 405 -31.62 -41.34 26.90
CA LYS A 405 -32.50 -40.23 27.27
C LYS A 405 -31.98 -38.90 26.72
N ASP A 406 -32.87 -37.94 26.54
CA ASP A 406 -32.46 -36.56 26.25
C ASP A 406 -31.90 -35.90 27.52
N VAL A 407 -30.82 -35.13 27.38
CA VAL A 407 -30.21 -34.31 28.44
C VAL A 407 -31.25 -33.47 29.18
N ILE A 408 -32.18 -32.81 28.46
CA ILE A 408 -33.21 -31.95 29.08
C ILE A 408 -34.28 -32.73 29.87
N SER A 409 -34.29 -34.06 29.75
CA SER A 409 -35.21 -34.94 30.48
C SER A 409 -34.55 -35.70 31.64
N LEU A 410 -33.25 -35.51 31.85
CA LEU A 410 -32.45 -36.31 32.77
C LEU A 410 -31.90 -35.47 33.93
N PRO A 411 -32.55 -35.48 35.11
CA PRO A 411 -31.97 -34.92 36.33
C PRO A 411 -30.72 -35.70 36.73
N VAL A 412 -29.66 -34.97 37.09
CA VAL A 412 -28.36 -35.55 37.46
C VAL A 412 -27.81 -34.95 38.74
N THR A 413 -27.08 -35.78 39.49
CA THR A 413 -26.28 -35.37 40.63
C THR A 413 -24.81 -35.68 40.36
N PHE A 414 -23.98 -34.67 40.53
CA PHE A 414 -22.53 -34.77 40.54
C PHE A 414 -22.03 -34.82 41.98
N GLU A 415 -21.11 -35.75 42.25
CA GLU A 415 -20.42 -35.87 43.52
C GLU A 415 -18.91 -35.87 43.30
N GLU A 416 -18.20 -35.19 44.19
CA GLU A 416 -16.75 -35.27 44.29
C GLU A 416 -15.99 -34.98 42.99
N VAL A 417 -16.49 -34.01 42.22
CA VAL A 417 -15.86 -33.59 40.96
C VAL A 417 -14.57 -32.86 41.26
N LYS A 418 -13.49 -33.26 40.59
CA LYS A 418 -12.15 -32.68 40.70
C LYS A 418 -11.67 -32.24 39.32
N PHE A 419 -11.25 -30.99 39.22
CA PHE A 419 -10.60 -30.44 38.04
C PHE A 419 -9.09 -30.52 38.23
N HIS A 420 -8.42 -31.33 37.40
CA HIS A 420 -6.97 -31.56 37.50
C HIS A 420 -6.19 -30.52 36.70
N ARG A 421 -6.74 -30.07 35.56
CA ARG A 421 -6.16 -29.05 34.67
C ARG A 421 -7.24 -28.32 33.88
N ALA A 422 -6.93 -27.08 33.51
CA ALA A 422 -7.71 -26.35 32.51
C ALA A 422 -7.18 -26.67 31.11
N THR A 423 -8.07 -26.91 30.15
CA THR A 423 -7.70 -27.10 28.74
C THR A 423 -7.69 -25.75 28.04
N VAL A 424 -6.60 -25.44 27.36
CA VAL A 424 -6.47 -24.21 26.55
C VAL A 424 -6.92 -24.51 25.13
N LEU A 425 -7.91 -23.77 24.65
CA LEU A 425 -8.46 -23.93 23.31
C LEU A 425 -7.64 -23.15 22.27
N SER A 426 -7.56 -23.72 21.06
CA SER A 426 -6.93 -23.09 19.91
C SER A 426 -7.96 -22.75 18.84
N LYS A 427 -7.85 -21.58 18.23
CA LYS A 427 -8.65 -21.23 17.04
C LYS A 427 -8.20 -22.01 15.80
N ALA A 428 -6.98 -22.54 15.79
CA ALA A 428 -6.42 -23.23 14.63
C ALA A 428 -6.74 -24.73 14.59
N ALA A 429 -7.16 -25.33 15.72
CA ALA A 429 -7.31 -26.77 15.83
C ALA A 429 -8.51 -27.16 16.69
N THR A 430 -9.23 -28.19 16.25
CA THR A 430 -10.30 -28.84 17.01
C THR A 430 -9.72 -29.58 18.21
N THR A 431 -10.31 -29.37 19.39
CA THR A 431 -9.91 -30.05 20.63
C THR A 431 -10.79 -31.27 20.85
N LYS A 432 -10.20 -32.44 21.13
CA LYS A 432 -10.95 -33.69 21.37
C LYS A 432 -10.96 -34.03 22.86
N PHE A 433 -12.15 -34.25 23.40
CA PHE A 433 -12.36 -34.76 24.75
C PHE A 433 -12.90 -36.18 24.69
N GLN A 434 -12.27 -37.08 25.42
CA GLN A 434 -12.76 -38.43 25.63
C GLN A 434 -13.38 -38.52 27.02
N VAL A 435 -14.63 -38.97 27.09
CA VAL A 435 -15.40 -39.13 28.33
C VAL A 435 -15.64 -40.62 28.55
N ASP A 436 -15.17 -41.13 29.67
CA ASP A 436 -15.34 -42.51 30.10
C ASP A 436 -16.23 -42.54 31.35
N ILE A 437 -17.30 -43.34 31.35
CA ILE A 437 -18.21 -43.51 32.49
C ILE A 437 -18.34 -44.99 32.85
N THR A 438 -18.03 -45.33 34.09
CA THR A 438 -18.18 -46.67 34.63
C THR A 438 -19.62 -46.97 35.04
N ASN A 439 -19.97 -48.25 35.19
CA ASN A 439 -21.30 -48.67 35.67
C ASN A 439 -21.64 -48.14 37.08
N ALA A 440 -20.64 -47.84 37.91
CA ALA A 440 -20.83 -47.27 39.26
C ALA A 440 -21.11 -45.76 39.25
N GLY A 441 -21.04 -45.13 38.06
CA GLY A 441 -21.20 -43.69 37.85
C GLY A 441 -19.90 -42.89 38.00
N GLU A 442 -18.76 -43.53 38.22
CA GLU A 442 -17.47 -42.84 38.22
C GLU A 442 -17.12 -42.44 36.78
N PHE A 443 -16.71 -41.19 36.57
CA PHE A 443 -16.36 -40.67 35.27
C PHE A 443 -14.94 -40.09 35.24
N GLU A 444 -14.33 -40.18 34.07
CA GLU A 444 -13.05 -39.57 33.72
C GLU A 444 -13.17 -38.85 32.37
N ILE A 445 -12.67 -37.63 32.30
CA ILE A 445 -12.50 -36.90 31.04
C ILE A 445 -11.01 -36.80 30.76
N SER A 446 -10.59 -37.15 29.55
CA SER A 446 -9.22 -36.97 29.06
C SER A 446 -9.17 -36.11 27.79
N GLU A 447 -8.09 -35.35 27.67
CA GLU A 447 -7.74 -34.58 26.47
C GLU A 447 -6.30 -34.88 26.11
N SER A 448 -6.06 -35.29 24.86
CA SER A 448 -4.76 -35.77 24.38
C SER A 448 -4.17 -36.89 25.27
N GLY A 449 -5.05 -37.76 25.80
CA GLY A 449 -4.67 -38.89 26.67
C GLY A 449 -4.34 -38.50 28.13
N MET A 450 -4.49 -37.24 28.52
CA MET A 450 -4.28 -36.78 29.90
C MET A 450 -5.60 -36.46 30.59
N THR A 451 -5.77 -36.91 31.82
CA THR A 451 -6.95 -36.66 32.65
C THR A 451 -7.13 -35.16 32.95
N VAL A 452 -8.31 -34.62 32.66
CA VAL A 452 -8.67 -33.21 32.91
C VAL A 452 -9.67 -33.05 34.04
N CYS A 453 -10.64 -33.96 34.15
CA CYS A 453 -11.71 -33.91 35.14
C CYS A 453 -12.13 -35.32 35.55
N THR A 454 -12.40 -35.53 36.83
CA THR A 454 -12.90 -36.81 37.36
C THR A 454 -13.99 -36.57 38.39
N GLY A 455 -14.91 -37.51 38.58
CA GLY A 455 -15.90 -37.43 39.65
C GLY A 455 -16.88 -38.58 39.58
N ARG A 456 -18.05 -38.40 40.21
CA ARG A 456 -19.16 -39.34 40.10
C ARG A 456 -20.41 -38.62 39.60
N ILE A 457 -21.15 -39.26 38.68
CA ILE A 457 -22.43 -38.81 38.16
C ILE A 457 -23.45 -39.93 38.25
N TYR A 458 -24.69 -39.60 38.64
CA TYR A 458 -25.81 -40.51 38.56
C TYR A 458 -27.13 -39.74 38.39
N SER A 459 -28.14 -40.42 37.84
CA SER A 459 -29.49 -39.89 37.72
C SER A 459 -30.33 -40.26 38.94
N GLN A 460 -31.19 -39.36 39.42
CA GLN A 460 -32.19 -39.65 40.45
C GLN A 460 -33.57 -39.78 39.79
N GLU A 461 -34.33 -40.84 40.11
CA GLU A 461 -35.68 -41.06 39.56
C GLU A 461 -36.78 -40.30 40.34
N GLU A 462 -36.51 -39.91 41.59
CA GLU A 462 -37.41 -39.05 42.36
C GLU A 462 -37.09 -37.57 42.09
N THR A 463 -38.09 -36.80 41.67
CA THR A 463 -38.01 -35.34 41.57
C THR A 463 -37.51 -34.76 42.88
N VAL A 464 -36.40 -34.03 42.82
CA VAL A 464 -35.86 -33.33 43.98
C VAL A 464 -36.92 -32.33 44.44
N LYS A 465 -37.61 -32.64 45.55
CA LYS A 465 -38.28 -31.60 46.34
C LYS A 465 -37.19 -30.77 46.98
N THR A 466 -36.60 -29.87 46.21
CA THR A 466 -35.77 -28.82 46.78
C THR A 466 -36.70 -28.00 47.66
N ASP A 467 -36.32 -27.69 48.90
CA ASP A 467 -37.00 -26.72 49.79
C ASP A 467 -37.09 -25.29 49.18
N ALA A 468 -36.94 -25.14 47.86
CA ALA A 468 -37.01 -23.91 47.08
C ALA A 468 -38.35 -23.17 47.25
N SER A 469 -39.40 -23.85 47.70
CA SER A 469 -40.73 -23.28 47.95
C SER A 469 -40.76 -22.20 49.04
N GLU A 470 -39.75 -22.10 49.90
CA GLU A 470 -39.65 -21.04 50.92
C GLU A 470 -38.86 -19.80 50.45
N PHE A 471 -38.04 -19.89 49.40
CA PHE A 471 -37.04 -18.84 49.07
C PHE A 471 -37.49 -17.84 47.98
N LEU A 472 -38.54 -18.15 47.22
CA LEU A 472 -39.07 -17.31 46.14
C LEU A 472 -40.00 -16.17 46.63
N LYS A 473 -40.15 -15.99 47.94
CA LYS A 473 -40.95 -14.90 48.53
C LYS A 473 -40.04 -13.83 49.12
N SER A 474 -39.45 -12.95 48.31
CA SER A 474 -38.86 -11.73 48.88
C SER A 474 -39.10 -10.52 47.97
N GLU A 475 -39.63 -9.45 48.57
CA GLU A 475 -39.70 -8.10 47.96
C GLU A 475 -38.30 -7.48 47.75
N ASP A 476 -37.25 -8.18 48.19
CA ASP A 476 -35.85 -7.79 48.29
C ASP A 476 -35.05 -7.77 46.97
N LEU A 477 -35.57 -8.38 45.90
CA LEU A 477 -34.91 -8.40 44.58
C LEU A 477 -35.19 -7.14 43.74
N LYS A 478 -36.02 -6.21 44.25
CA LYS A 478 -36.39 -4.98 43.54
C LYS A 478 -35.32 -3.88 43.58
N SER A 479 -34.31 -3.99 44.45
CA SER A 479 -33.21 -3.02 44.56
C SER A 479 -31.86 -3.70 44.79
N LEU A 480 -31.21 -4.11 43.70
CA LEU A 480 -29.84 -4.63 43.70
C LEU A 480 -28.85 -3.49 43.39
N GLN A 481 -27.72 -3.45 44.08
CA GLN A 481 -26.78 -2.31 43.97
C GLN A 481 -25.75 -2.47 42.86
N LEU A 482 -25.36 -3.71 42.52
CA LEU A 482 -24.34 -3.97 41.50
C LEU A 482 -25.02 -4.38 40.21
N ASN A 483 -24.75 -3.64 39.13
CA ASN A 483 -25.12 -4.05 37.79
C ASN A 483 -24.02 -4.92 37.15
N GLN A 484 -24.33 -5.51 35.99
CA GLN A 484 -23.42 -6.35 35.21
C GLN A 484 -22.04 -5.70 34.98
N ASN A 485 -21.99 -4.41 34.63
CA ASN A 485 -20.72 -3.73 34.35
C ASN A 485 -19.85 -3.60 35.60
N ASP A 486 -20.46 -3.32 36.76
CA ASP A 486 -19.72 -3.21 38.03
C ASP A 486 -19.10 -4.56 38.42
N ILE A 487 -19.88 -5.65 38.28
CA ILE A 487 -19.45 -7.02 38.58
C ILE A 487 -18.30 -7.43 37.67
N TYR A 488 -18.48 -7.33 36.35
CA TYR A 488 -17.47 -7.81 35.41
C TYR A 488 -16.26 -6.88 35.28
N LYS A 489 -16.38 -5.60 35.67
CA LYS A 489 -15.21 -4.72 35.86
C LYS A 489 -14.33 -5.23 37.00
N GLU A 490 -14.91 -5.58 38.15
CA GLU A 490 -14.14 -6.15 39.27
C GLU A 490 -13.54 -7.52 38.92
N PHE A 491 -14.27 -8.37 38.21
CA PHE A 491 -13.74 -9.66 37.74
C PHE A 491 -12.59 -9.48 36.75
N LYS A 492 -12.70 -8.56 35.79
CA LYS A 492 -11.62 -8.22 34.86
C LYS A 492 -10.38 -7.72 35.58
N LEU A 493 -10.52 -6.89 36.62
CA LEU A 493 -9.39 -6.44 37.44
C LEU A 493 -8.67 -7.58 38.16
N ARG A 494 -9.35 -8.68 38.46
CA ARG A 494 -8.77 -9.90 39.06
C ARG A 494 -8.12 -10.83 38.03
N GLY A 495 -8.40 -10.66 36.73
CA GLY A 495 -7.88 -11.49 35.64
C GLY A 495 -8.92 -12.39 34.96
N TYR A 496 -10.21 -12.18 35.21
CA TYR A 496 -11.27 -12.89 34.50
C TYR A 496 -11.79 -12.04 33.34
N ASP A 497 -11.30 -12.29 32.13
CA ASP A 497 -11.58 -11.52 30.93
C ASP A 497 -12.84 -12.03 30.20
N TYR A 498 -13.92 -12.29 30.94
CA TYR A 498 -15.16 -12.83 30.37
C TYR A 498 -15.73 -11.91 29.27
N GLY A 499 -15.93 -12.49 28.09
CA GLY A 499 -16.63 -11.88 26.97
C GLY A 499 -18.15 -11.84 27.18
N PRO A 500 -18.88 -11.11 26.33
CA PRO A 500 -20.30 -10.80 26.53
C PRO A 500 -21.21 -12.00 26.84
N ILE A 501 -20.99 -13.16 26.23
CA ILE A 501 -21.83 -14.36 26.41
C ILE A 501 -21.65 -14.94 27.81
N PHE A 502 -20.43 -14.97 28.35
CA PHE A 502 -20.13 -15.49 29.69
C PHE A 502 -20.39 -14.47 30.81
N GLN A 503 -20.90 -13.28 30.48
CA GLN A 503 -21.30 -12.28 31.46
C GLN A 503 -22.71 -12.54 32.01
N GLY A 504 -22.97 -13.73 32.55
CA GLY A 504 -24.30 -14.15 33.00
C GLY A 504 -24.84 -13.47 34.27
N LEU A 505 -24.00 -12.84 35.11
CA LEU A 505 -24.46 -12.08 36.30
C LEU A 505 -25.06 -10.74 35.85
N ALA A 506 -26.39 -10.62 35.85
CA ALA A 506 -27.08 -9.38 35.48
C ALA A 506 -26.99 -8.33 36.59
N GLU A 507 -27.36 -8.74 37.80
CA GLU A 507 -27.43 -7.88 38.97
C GLU A 507 -27.11 -8.70 40.23
N ALA A 508 -26.54 -8.05 41.25
CA ALA A 508 -26.28 -8.66 42.55
C ALA A 508 -26.31 -7.62 43.68
N ASP A 509 -26.50 -8.08 44.92
CA ASP A 509 -26.22 -7.25 46.08
C ASP A 509 -24.71 -7.08 46.30
N ILE A 510 -24.33 -6.11 47.13
CA ILE A 510 -22.91 -5.78 47.40
C ILE A 510 -22.12 -7.01 47.91
N GLU A 511 -22.78 -7.87 48.68
CA GLU A 511 -22.17 -9.05 49.26
C GLU A 511 -22.18 -10.27 48.33
N GLY A 512 -22.95 -10.27 47.24
CA GLY A 512 -23.13 -11.43 46.35
C GLY A 512 -23.89 -12.58 47.01
N ASN A 513 -24.76 -12.28 47.98
CA ASN A 513 -25.66 -13.25 48.62
C ASN A 513 -26.92 -13.49 47.79
N LYS A 514 -27.36 -12.49 47.01
CA LYS A 514 -28.55 -12.59 46.16
C LYS A 514 -28.41 -11.77 44.88
N GLY A 515 -29.11 -12.18 43.83
CA GLY A 515 -29.12 -11.44 42.58
C GLY A 515 -29.84 -12.17 41.45
N ILE A 516 -29.54 -11.78 40.21
CA ILE A 516 -30.19 -12.26 39.00
C ILE A 516 -29.14 -12.76 38.00
N PHE A 517 -29.32 -14.00 37.54
CA PHE A 517 -28.58 -14.57 36.42
C PHE A 517 -29.35 -14.42 35.11
N LYS A 518 -28.64 -14.24 33.99
CA LYS A 518 -29.18 -14.30 32.64
C LYS A 518 -29.24 -15.76 32.19
N TRP A 519 -30.37 -16.16 31.63
CA TRP A 519 -30.51 -17.44 30.95
C TRP A 519 -30.34 -17.25 29.44
N THR A 520 -29.30 -17.84 28.86
CA THR A 520 -28.97 -17.73 27.43
C THR A 520 -29.45 -18.92 26.61
N GLY A 521 -30.04 -19.94 27.25
CA GLY A 521 -30.32 -21.25 26.63
C GLY A 521 -29.14 -22.23 26.72
N GLU A 522 -27.93 -21.76 27.07
CA GLU A 522 -26.73 -22.59 27.15
C GLU A 522 -26.40 -22.99 28.59
N TRP A 523 -26.49 -24.29 28.89
CA TRP A 523 -26.18 -24.84 30.21
C TRP A 523 -24.74 -24.57 30.65
N VAL A 524 -23.77 -24.59 29.72
CA VAL A 524 -22.36 -24.30 30.04
C VAL A 524 -22.22 -22.89 30.63
N VAL A 525 -22.86 -21.90 30.02
CA VAL A 525 -22.83 -20.50 30.45
C VAL A 525 -23.53 -20.33 31.79
N PHE A 526 -24.71 -20.92 31.96
CA PHE A 526 -25.49 -20.79 33.19
C PHE A 526 -24.79 -21.45 34.39
N LEU A 527 -24.26 -22.66 34.21
CA LEU A 527 -23.50 -23.35 35.25
C LEU A 527 -22.20 -22.61 35.56
N ASP A 528 -21.51 -22.05 34.56
CA ASP A 528 -20.32 -21.23 34.81
C ASP A 528 -20.66 -19.96 35.58
N THR A 529 -21.81 -19.32 35.28
CA THR A 529 -22.29 -18.14 36.02
C THR A 529 -22.52 -18.46 37.51
N ILE A 530 -23.01 -19.66 37.83
CA ILE A 530 -23.12 -20.15 39.21
C ILE A 530 -21.74 -20.32 39.86
N LEU A 531 -20.74 -20.81 39.12
CA LEU A 531 -19.36 -20.89 39.60
C LEU A 531 -18.79 -19.49 39.84
N GLN A 532 -19.03 -18.54 38.93
CA GLN A 532 -18.60 -17.15 39.02
C GLN A 532 -19.18 -16.45 40.27
N ALA A 533 -20.44 -16.73 40.64
CA ALA A 533 -21.06 -16.16 41.83
C ALA A 533 -20.35 -16.54 43.16
N ASN A 534 -19.58 -17.63 43.18
CA ASN A 534 -18.74 -17.95 44.35
C ASN A 534 -17.54 -17.00 44.50
N PHE A 535 -17.13 -16.29 43.45
CA PHE A 535 -15.97 -15.41 43.50
C PHE A 535 -16.19 -14.14 44.34
N PHE A 536 -17.44 -13.82 44.69
CA PHE A 536 -17.77 -12.79 45.68
C PHE A 536 -17.23 -13.11 47.09
N ASP A 537 -17.07 -14.40 47.43
CA ASP A 537 -16.60 -14.85 48.74
C ASP A 537 -15.06 -14.83 48.87
N ILE A 538 -14.33 -14.60 47.77
CA ILE A 538 -12.86 -14.66 47.78
C ILE A 538 -12.26 -13.39 48.42
N PRO A 539 -11.47 -13.52 49.50
CA PRO A 539 -10.88 -12.37 50.19
C PRO A 539 -9.71 -11.76 49.41
N ARG A 540 -9.68 -10.41 49.33
CA ARG A 540 -8.78 -9.57 48.50
C ARG A 540 -8.83 -9.95 47.01
N ARG A 541 -8.35 -9.07 46.11
CA ARG A 541 -8.34 -9.24 44.64
C ARG A 541 -7.41 -10.39 44.19
N ALA A 542 -7.76 -11.60 44.60
CA ALA A 542 -7.08 -12.83 44.29
C ALA A 542 -7.65 -13.43 43.01
N PHE A 543 -6.75 -14.02 42.23
CA PHE A 543 -7.09 -14.75 41.03
C PHE A 543 -7.16 -16.25 41.37
N CYS A 544 -8.34 -16.84 41.22
CA CYS A 544 -8.62 -18.23 41.60
C CYS A 544 -9.37 -19.01 40.52
N LEU A 545 -9.20 -20.33 40.50
CA LEU A 545 -9.95 -21.22 39.60
C LEU A 545 -10.68 -22.31 40.40
N PRO A 546 -11.83 -22.80 39.91
CA PRO A 546 -12.51 -23.98 40.46
C PRO A 546 -11.60 -25.22 40.44
N THR A 547 -11.57 -25.96 41.55
CA THR A 547 -10.76 -27.20 41.65
C THR A 547 -11.54 -28.41 42.14
N ARG A 548 -12.57 -28.22 42.97
CA ARG A 548 -13.42 -29.32 43.43
C ARG A 548 -14.84 -28.85 43.67
N ILE A 549 -15.82 -29.67 43.27
CA ILE A 549 -17.23 -29.52 43.61
C ILE A 549 -17.61 -30.75 44.43
N GLN A 550 -18.07 -30.54 45.67
CA GLN A 550 -18.49 -31.66 46.52
C GLN A 550 -19.81 -32.26 46.02
N ASN A 551 -20.80 -31.40 45.76
CA ASN A 551 -22.10 -31.82 45.28
C ASN A 551 -22.72 -30.75 44.38
N MET A 552 -23.22 -31.15 43.21
CA MET A 552 -24.03 -30.29 42.34
C MET A 552 -25.21 -31.11 41.81
N LYS A 553 -26.42 -30.58 41.97
CA LYS A 553 -27.64 -31.17 41.43
C LYS A 553 -28.19 -30.30 40.32
N ILE A 554 -28.62 -30.94 39.24
CA ILE A 554 -29.19 -30.30 38.07
C ILE A 554 -30.50 -31.01 37.75
N ASP A 555 -31.62 -30.29 37.85
CA ASP A 555 -32.93 -30.74 37.41
C ASP A 555 -33.41 -29.84 36.26
N PRO A 556 -33.27 -30.28 34.99
CA PRO A 556 -33.66 -29.45 33.84
C PRO A 556 -35.19 -29.23 33.75
N ILE A 557 -35.99 -30.16 34.26
CA ILE A 557 -37.47 -30.09 34.21
C ILE A 557 -37.93 -29.03 35.20
N PHE A 558 -37.40 -29.07 36.42
CA PHE A 558 -37.67 -28.06 37.44
C PHE A 558 -37.09 -26.69 37.05
N HIS A 559 -35.89 -26.66 36.45
CA HIS A 559 -35.29 -25.42 35.94
C HIS A 559 -36.21 -24.73 34.93
N LYS A 560 -36.73 -25.45 33.93
CA LYS A 560 -37.65 -24.89 32.94
C LYS A 560 -38.90 -24.27 33.58
N THR A 561 -39.48 -24.97 34.56
CA THR A 561 -40.67 -24.51 35.28
C THR A 561 -40.41 -23.18 36.01
N ILE A 562 -39.26 -23.06 36.68
CA ILE A 562 -38.88 -21.81 37.36
C ILE A 562 -38.59 -20.70 36.35
N THR A 563 -37.76 -20.98 35.35
CA THR A 563 -37.31 -19.99 34.37
C THR A 563 -38.48 -19.38 33.59
N ASP A 564 -39.49 -20.17 33.22
CA ASP A 564 -40.71 -19.69 32.56
C ASP A 564 -41.52 -18.69 33.43
N SER A 565 -41.45 -18.85 34.75
CA SER A 565 -42.09 -17.93 35.71
C SER A 565 -41.22 -16.71 36.02
N ALA A 566 -39.93 -16.92 36.27
CA ALA A 566 -38.98 -15.91 36.71
C ALA A 566 -38.60 -14.91 35.60
N LEU A 567 -38.50 -15.36 34.34
CA LEU A 567 -38.25 -14.47 33.21
C LEU A 567 -39.34 -13.41 33.04
N LYS A 568 -40.59 -13.73 33.40
CA LYS A 568 -41.71 -12.79 33.33
C LYS A 568 -41.68 -11.74 34.46
N GLU A 569 -41.13 -12.09 35.61
CA GLU A 569 -41.19 -11.27 36.81
C GLU A 569 -39.90 -10.44 37.04
N TYR A 570 -38.73 -11.02 36.74
CA TYR A 570 -37.42 -10.45 37.05
C TYR A 570 -36.51 -10.26 35.83
N ASN A 571 -36.96 -10.63 34.62
CA ASN A 571 -36.15 -10.60 33.39
C ASN A 571 -34.83 -11.40 33.52
N GLY A 572 -34.86 -12.48 34.30
CA GLY A 572 -33.72 -13.36 34.57
C GLY A 572 -34.09 -14.44 35.60
N VAL A 573 -33.11 -15.24 36.03
CA VAL A 573 -33.27 -16.31 37.00
C VAL A 573 -32.65 -15.88 38.34
N PRO A 574 -33.44 -15.71 39.41
CA PRO A 574 -32.92 -15.35 40.72
C PRO A 574 -31.92 -16.39 41.24
N PHE A 575 -30.91 -15.92 41.97
CA PHE A 575 -30.00 -16.77 42.71
C PHE A 575 -29.89 -16.37 44.18
N PHE A 576 -29.63 -17.36 45.01
CA PHE A 576 -29.35 -17.19 46.42
C PHE A 576 -28.08 -17.95 46.79
N HIS A 577 -27.18 -17.26 47.48
CA HIS A 577 -25.90 -17.77 47.94
C HIS A 577 -25.84 -17.67 49.46
N ASP A 578 -26.00 -18.82 50.12
CA ASP A 578 -25.77 -18.96 51.55
C ASP A 578 -24.32 -19.33 51.81
N LYS A 579 -23.54 -18.34 52.23
CA LYS A 579 -22.11 -18.49 52.53
C LYS A 579 -21.83 -19.38 53.74
N ASN A 580 -22.76 -19.45 54.71
CA ASN A 580 -22.57 -20.27 55.91
C ASN A 580 -22.63 -21.75 55.57
N THR A 581 -23.55 -22.14 54.69
CA THR A 581 -23.68 -23.52 54.20
C THR A 581 -22.90 -23.78 52.89
N ARG A 582 -22.23 -22.74 52.35
CA ARG A 582 -21.52 -22.74 51.06
C ARG A 582 -22.38 -23.31 49.95
N ARG A 583 -23.60 -22.79 49.85
CA ARG A 583 -24.64 -23.31 48.98
C ARG A 583 -25.14 -22.19 48.07
N ILE A 584 -25.16 -22.45 46.76
CA ILE A 584 -25.80 -21.57 45.77
C ILE A 584 -26.95 -22.31 45.13
N ILE A 585 -28.09 -21.63 45.01
CA ILE A 585 -29.29 -22.16 44.37
C ILE A 585 -29.76 -21.16 43.33
N SER A 586 -30.05 -21.63 42.12
CA SER A 586 -30.70 -20.84 41.09
C SER A 586 -31.43 -21.74 40.09
N GLY A 587 -32.70 -21.44 39.80
CA GLY A 587 -33.56 -22.29 38.98
C GLY A 587 -33.57 -23.74 39.50
N GLY A 588 -33.35 -24.70 38.62
CA GLY A 588 -33.21 -26.12 38.97
C GLY A 588 -31.78 -26.57 39.29
N VAL A 589 -30.87 -25.66 39.65
CA VAL A 589 -29.48 -26.00 40.01
C VAL A 589 -29.20 -25.69 41.48
N GLU A 590 -28.62 -26.67 42.17
CA GLU A 590 -28.10 -26.54 43.53
C GLU A 590 -26.62 -26.91 43.52
N LEU A 591 -25.76 -25.96 43.92
CA LEU A 591 -24.32 -26.16 44.11
C LEU A 591 -24.00 -26.13 45.60
N LYS A 592 -23.25 -27.11 46.09
CA LYS A 592 -22.71 -27.15 47.47
C LYS A 592 -21.20 -27.32 47.47
N HIS A 593 -20.55 -26.51 48.30
CA HIS A 593 -19.13 -26.58 48.63
C HIS A 593 -18.22 -26.58 47.40
N LEU A 594 -18.16 -25.43 46.70
CA LEU A 594 -17.15 -25.18 45.68
C LEU A 594 -15.81 -24.84 46.34
N LYS A 595 -14.76 -25.59 45.99
CA LYS A 595 -13.38 -25.26 46.37
C LYS A 595 -12.66 -24.57 45.22
N VAL A 596 -12.15 -23.37 45.51
CA VAL A 596 -11.31 -22.59 44.61
C VAL A 596 -9.87 -22.52 45.13
N ASN A 597 -8.89 -22.51 44.24
CA ASN A 597 -7.47 -22.36 44.59
C ASN A 597 -6.86 -21.17 43.83
N PHE A 598 -5.81 -20.57 44.41
CA PHE A 598 -5.03 -19.52 43.74
C PHE A 598 -4.42 -20.01 42.44
N ALA A 599 -4.55 -19.20 41.39
CA ALA A 599 -3.90 -19.39 40.11
C ALA A 599 -2.82 -18.32 39.91
N GLN A 600 -1.73 -18.68 39.22
CA GLN A 600 -0.69 -17.72 38.86
C GLN A 600 -1.12 -16.90 37.65
N ARG A 601 -0.97 -15.58 37.74
CA ARG A 601 -1.17 -14.69 36.60
C ARG A 601 -0.05 -14.85 35.58
N ASN A 602 -0.44 -14.88 34.32
CA ASN A 602 0.40 -14.83 33.15
C ASN A 602 0.97 -13.42 32.98
N ARG A 603 2.20 -13.20 33.43
CA ARG A 603 2.89 -11.90 33.27
C ARG A 603 3.26 -11.57 31.81
N GLY A 604 3.09 -12.52 30.88
CA GLY A 604 3.50 -12.38 29.50
C GLY A 604 2.35 -11.91 28.60
N LYS A 605 2.45 -10.66 28.11
CA LYS A 605 2.18 -10.28 26.70
C LYS A 605 2.37 -8.80 26.39
N GLN A 606 2.38 -7.91 27.39
CA GLN A 606 2.59 -6.48 27.16
C GLN A 606 3.74 -5.98 28.03
N THR A 607 4.93 -5.95 27.45
CA THR A 607 6.06 -5.20 28.02
C THR A 607 5.80 -3.73 27.70
N PRO A 608 5.60 -2.85 28.69
CA PRO A 608 5.48 -1.43 28.40
C PRO A 608 6.78 -0.93 27.79
N LEU A 609 6.68 -0.13 26.73
CA LEU A 609 7.80 0.64 26.23
C LEU A 609 8.09 1.75 27.26
N LEU A 610 9.34 1.82 27.72
CA LEU A 610 9.79 2.83 28.66
C LEU A 610 10.70 3.80 27.92
N GLU A 611 10.22 5.01 27.66
CA GLU A 611 10.98 6.07 27.02
C GLU A 611 11.34 7.17 28.02
N GLU A 612 12.42 7.89 27.74
CA GLU A 612 12.83 9.05 28.53
C GLU A 612 12.81 10.32 27.67
N TYR A 613 12.12 11.36 28.15
CA TYR A 613 11.96 12.61 27.43
C TYR A 613 12.99 13.66 27.91
N ARG A 614 14.11 13.79 27.18
CA ARG A 614 15.22 14.72 27.51
C ARG A 614 15.44 15.74 26.40
N PHE A 615 15.90 16.95 26.78
CA PHE A 615 16.39 17.93 25.81
C PHE A 615 17.73 17.46 25.22
N ILE A 616 17.83 17.48 23.89
CA ILE A 616 19.02 17.06 23.15
C ILE A 616 19.37 18.16 22.13
N PRO A 617 20.54 18.81 22.24
CA PRO A 617 20.91 19.90 21.33
C PRO A 617 21.22 19.35 19.92
N TYR A 618 20.90 20.11 18.87
CA TYR A 618 21.20 19.69 17.49
C TYR A 618 22.70 19.54 17.19
N ASN A 619 23.55 20.30 17.90
CA ASN A 619 24.99 20.23 17.75
C ASN A 619 25.64 19.65 19.00
N GLU A 620 26.23 18.47 18.86
CA GLU A 620 26.98 17.79 19.93
C GLU A 620 28.35 17.38 19.43
N THR A 621 29.39 17.84 20.11
CA THR A 621 30.78 17.50 19.75
C THR A 621 31.27 16.24 20.42
N LYS A 622 30.59 15.75 21.47
CA LYS A 622 30.96 14.56 22.24
C LYS A 622 29.71 13.81 22.71
N ILE A 623 29.16 12.97 21.83
CA ILE A 623 27.91 12.24 22.09
C ILE A 623 28.10 10.92 22.84
N ILE A 624 29.33 10.39 22.88
CA ILE A 624 29.61 9.07 23.46
C ILE A 624 29.46 9.10 24.99
N SER A 625 28.93 8.01 25.56
CA SER A 625 28.86 7.81 27.01
C SER A 625 30.25 7.71 27.66
N LYS A 626 30.37 8.05 28.95
CA LYS A 626 31.66 7.95 29.66
C LYS A 626 32.25 6.52 29.66
N SER A 627 31.39 5.50 29.72
CA SER A 627 31.81 4.09 29.69
C SER A 627 32.32 3.65 28.32
N ASP A 628 31.67 4.11 27.26
CA ASP A 628 32.09 3.81 25.89
C ASP A 628 33.38 4.55 25.54
N GLU A 629 33.56 5.79 25.99
CA GLU A 629 34.80 6.55 25.82
C GLU A 629 35.99 5.82 26.46
N GLU A 630 35.82 5.26 27.66
CA GLU A 630 36.86 4.47 28.33
C GLU A 630 37.20 3.19 27.54
N THR A 631 36.17 2.48 27.06
CA THR A 631 36.34 1.23 26.30
C THR A 631 37.05 1.47 24.97
N LEU A 632 36.60 2.49 24.21
CA LEU A 632 37.20 2.88 22.93
C LEU A 632 38.61 3.44 23.13
N GLY A 633 38.85 4.20 24.21
CA GLY A 633 40.17 4.70 24.57
C GLY A 633 41.19 3.56 24.79
N ARG A 634 40.78 2.49 25.50
CA ARG A 634 41.61 1.28 25.66
C ARG A 634 41.87 0.60 24.31
N TYR A 635 40.84 0.44 23.47
CA TYR A 635 40.98 -0.17 22.15
C TYR A 635 41.94 0.61 21.23
N LEU A 636 41.79 1.93 21.18
CA LEU A 636 42.66 2.83 20.40
C LEU A 636 44.11 2.79 20.90
N TYR A 637 44.31 2.73 22.21
CA TYR A 637 45.62 2.57 22.82
C TYR A 637 46.29 1.26 22.40
N VAL A 638 45.56 0.14 22.43
CA VAL A 638 46.07 -1.17 21.98
C VAL A 638 46.40 -1.14 20.49
N CYS A 639 45.50 -0.67 19.64
CA CYS A 639 45.73 -0.55 18.19
C CYS A 639 46.96 0.31 17.88
N SER A 640 47.11 1.44 18.57
CA SER A 640 48.25 2.35 18.38
C SER A 640 49.58 1.69 18.80
N SER A 641 49.55 0.90 19.88
CA SER A 641 50.72 0.16 20.38
C SER A 641 51.15 -0.95 19.41
N VAL A 642 50.19 -1.65 18.81
CA VAL A 642 50.44 -2.67 17.78
C VAL A 642 50.94 -1.99 16.48
N ALA A 643 50.33 -0.89 16.06
CA ALA A 643 50.77 -0.12 14.90
C ALA A 643 52.20 0.43 15.04
N LYS A 644 52.61 0.85 16.24
CA LYS A 644 54.00 1.26 16.55
C LYS A 644 55.00 0.16 16.17
N ARG A 645 54.71 -1.11 16.48
CA ARG A 645 55.58 -2.26 16.11
C ARG A 645 55.73 -2.40 14.59
N ILE A 646 54.65 -2.15 13.83
CA ILE A 646 54.69 -2.16 12.34
C ILE A 646 55.57 -1.02 11.81
N LEU A 647 55.46 0.17 12.41
CA LEU A 647 56.28 1.32 12.04
C LEU A 647 57.77 1.05 12.30
N GLU A 648 58.13 0.46 13.44
CA GLU A 648 59.49 0.06 13.79
C GLU A 648 60.07 -0.96 12.78
N LEU A 649 59.26 -1.90 12.30
CA LEU A 649 59.65 -2.86 11.26
C LEU A 649 59.88 -2.22 9.87
N SER A 650 59.33 -1.03 9.61
CA SER A 650 59.39 -0.35 8.31
C SER A 650 60.67 0.47 8.07
N GLY A 651 61.38 0.85 9.14
CA GLY A 651 62.61 1.64 9.07
C GLY A 651 62.46 3.09 8.54
N LYS A 652 61.24 3.59 8.29
CA LYS A 652 61.00 4.95 7.76
C LYS A 652 60.95 6.01 8.88
N ASN A 653 61.78 7.06 8.72
CA ASN A 653 61.78 8.40 9.39
C ASN A 653 61.50 8.46 10.91
N LYS A 654 62.58 8.43 11.72
CA LYS A 654 62.53 8.72 13.17
C LYS A 654 62.23 10.20 13.51
N ASP A 655 62.52 11.14 12.60
CA ASP A 655 62.57 12.58 12.94
C ASP A 655 61.25 13.36 12.77
N LYS A 656 60.25 12.81 12.05
CA LYS A 656 58.90 13.43 11.92
C LYS A 656 57.86 12.91 12.92
N ILE A 657 58.24 11.97 13.79
CA ILE A 657 57.30 11.17 14.59
C ILE A 657 57.58 11.26 16.10
N SER A 658 58.59 12.02 16.53
CA SER A 658 58.88 12.23 17.96
C SER A 658 57.82 13.05 18.69
N ASP A 659 57.09 13.94 17.99
CA ASP A 659 56.03 14.77 18.57
C ASP A 659 54.68 14.06 18.69
N VAL A 660 54.39 13.08 17.82
CA VAL A 660 53.19 12.22 17.94
C VAL A 660 53.31 11.24 19.12
N MET A 661 54.55 10.96 19.56
CA MET A 661 54.88 9.88 20.50
C MET A 661 55.20 10.31 21.94
N LYS A 662 55.22 11.60 22.28
CA LYS A 662 55.46 12.04 23.68
C LYS A 662 54.21 11.86 24.56
N GLY A 663 54.00 10.62 25.05
CA GLY A 663 52.96 10.37 26.06
C GLY A 663 52.61 8.90 26.36
N PHE A 664 53.09 7.93 25.58
CA PHE A 664 52.68 6.53 25.74
C PHE A 664 53.50 5.81 26.83
N LYS A 665 52.87 5.48 27.97
CA LYS A 665 53.36 4.44 28.89
C LYS A 665 52.89 3.09 28.36
N GLU A 666 53.75 2.07 28.32
CA GLU A 666 53.40 0.71 27.88
C GLU A 666 52.71 -0.05 29.03
N ASP A 667 51.46 -0.50 28.82
CA ASP A 667 50.71 -1.42 29.68
C ASP A 667 50.59 -2.78 28.96
N ASP A 668 51.63 -3.60 29.12
CA ASP A 668 51.75 -4.88 28.41
C ASP A 668 50.63 -5.87 28.77
N ALA A 669 50.05 -5.77 29.96
CA ALA A 669 48.96 -6.65 30.40
C ALA A 669 47.66 -6.39 29.63
N LEU A 670 47.33 -5.12 29.38
CA LEU A 670 46.16 -4.74 28.59
C LEU A 670 46.31 -5.20 27.13
N ILE A 671 47.49 -5.01 26.53
CA ILE A 671 47.77 -5.41 25.16
C ILE A 671 47.63 -6.93 25.01
N GLU A 672 48.22 -7.72 25.91
CA GLU A 672 48.09 -9.18 25.88
C GLU A 672 46.65 -9.66 26.00
N SER A 673 45.82 -8.97 26.81
CA SER A 673 44.42 -9.35 26.99
C SER A 673 43.62 -9.22 25.68
N TYR A 674 43.78 -8.11 24.96
CA TYR A 674 43.12 -7.89 23.67
C TYR A 674 43.64 -8.84 22.60
N LEU A 675 44.95 -9.11 22.57
CA LEU A 675 45.53 -10.05 21.60
C LEU A 675 45.05 -11.50 21.79
N LYS A 676 44.70 -11.90 23.02
CA LYS A 676 44.16 -13.24 23.33
C LYS A 676 42.65 -13.36 23.10
N SER A 677 41.91 -12.25 23.03
CA SER A 677 40.43 -12.29 23.14
C SER A 677 39.68 -11.27 22.29
N TYR A 678 40.29 -10.74 21.22
CA TYR A 678 39.58 -9.83 20.31
C TYR A 678 38.45 -10.57 19.55
N THR A 679 37.27 -9.95 19.54
CA THR A 679 36.07 -10.38 18.81
C THR A 679 36.05 -9.88 17.36
N ASP A 680 35.09 -10.36 16.56
CA ASP A 680 34.95 -10.03 15.13
C ASP A 680 34.75 -8.54 14.82
N ASN A 681 34.28 -7.75 15.79
CA ASN A 681 34.13 -6.30 15.67
C ASN A 681 35.41 -5.49 15.96
N HIS A 682 36.56 -6.14 16.18
CA HIS A 682 37.88 -5.48 16.32
C HIS A 682 38.69 -5.58 15.01
N VAL A 683 38.11 -5.10 13.92
CA VAL A 683 38.63 -5.28 12.54
C VAL A 683 39.99 -4.58 12.35
N LEU A 684 40.16 -3.38 12.89
CA LEU A 684 41.44 -2.64 12.82
C LEU A 684 42.55 -3.40 13.55
N LEU A 685 42.28 -3.91 14.75
CA LEU A 685 43.26 -4.70 15.50
C LEU A 685 43.61 -6.00 14.78
N LYS A 686 42.62 -6.71 14.23
CA LYS A 686 42.84 -7.92 13.44
C LYS A 686 43.76 -7.65 12.23
N CYS A 687 43.47 -6.58 11.48
CA CYS A 687 44.32 -6.14 10.36
C CYS A 687 45.77 -5.87 10.80
N LEU A 688 45.96 -5.15 11.92
CA LEU A 688 47.29 -4.87 12.46
C LEU A 688 48.03 -6.15 12.89
N CYS A 689 47.34 -7.10 13.53
CA CYS A 689 47.89 -8.39 13.93
C CYS A 689 48.30 -9.24 12.72
N ASP A 690 47.46 -9.30 11.69
CA ASP A 690 47.73 -10.06 10.47
C ASP A 690 48.96 -9.52 9.74
N ILE A 691 49.12 -8.20 9.69
CA ILE A 691 50.32 -7.55 9.14
C ILE A 691 51.57 -7.96 9.93
N ILE A 692 51.54 -7.90 11.26
CA ILE A 692 52.70 -8.26 12.10
C ILE A 692 53.07 -9.74 11.96
N ASN A 693 52.07 -10.62 11.90
CA ASN A 693 52.30 -12.06 11.85
C ASN A 693 52.81 -12.54 10.48
N THR A 694 52.54 -11.79 9.40
CA THR A 694 52.83 -12.24 8.02
C THR A 694 53.90 -11.42 7.30
N ALA A 695 54.18 -10.18 7.71
CA ALA A 695 55.08 -9.30 6.96
C ALA A 695 56.56 -9.46 7.37
N SER A 696 57.43 -9.57 6.36
CA SER A 696 58.87 -9.38 6.50
C SER A 696 59.29 -8.00 6.00
N SER A 697 60.40 -7.46 6.51
CA SER A 697 60.88 -6.09 6.20
C SER A 697 61.04 -5.79 4.70
N LYS A 698 61.32 -6.80 3.87
CA LYS A 698 61.51 -6.63 2.41
C LYS A 698 60.23 -6.41 1.61
N ASN A 699 59.06 -6.80 2.12
CA ASN A 699 57.77 -6.76 1.39
C ASN A 699 56.65 -6.03 2.17
N LEU A 700 57.00 -5.29 3.22
CA LEU A 700 56.05 -4.71 4.18
C LEU A 700 55.01 -3.80 3.52
N THR A 701 55.42 -2.87 2.66
CA THR A 701 54.52 -1.91 2.00
C THR A 701 53.44 -2.60 1.16
N ARG A 702 53.78 -3.68 0.43
CA ARG A 702 52.80 -4.44 -0.38
C ARG A 702 51.81 -5.20 0.49
N HIS A 703 52.25 -5.81 1.60
CA HIS A 703 51.37 -6.51 2.53
C HIS A 703 50.43 -5.53 3.25
N VAL A 704 50.96 -4.43 3.77
CA VAL A 704 50.15 -3.36 4.37
C VAL A 704 49.10 -2.88 3.38
N LYS A 705 49.47 -2.68 2.11
CA LYS A 705 48.54 -2.27 1.06
C LYS A 705 47.38 -3.24 0.86
N ASN A 706 47.64 -4.55 0.86
CA ASN A 706 46.60 -5.56 0.69
C ASN A 706 45.66 -5.63 1.92
N TYR A 707 46.22 -5.68 3.13
CA TYR A 707 45.41 -5.78 4.36
C TYR A 707 44.61 -4.50 4.63
N VAL A 708 45.12 -3.32 4.25
CA VAL A 708 44.36 -2.07 4.34
C VAL A 708 43.14 -2.10 3.41
N ASN A 709 43.24 -2.65 2.20
CA ASN A 709 42.07 -2.79 1.33
C ASN A 709 41.01 -3.74 1.93
N THR A 710 41.44 -4.85 2.55
CA THR A 710 40.53 -5.76 3.28
C THR A 710 39.89 -5.04 4.47
N TYR A 711 40.68 -4.31 5.27
CA TYR A 711 40.17 -3.49 6.37
C TYR A 711 39.13 -2.49 5.90
N LEU A 712 39.37 -1.75 4.81
CA LEU A 712 38.40 -0.80 4.27
C LEU A 712 37.08 -1.46 3.88
N SER A 713 37.11 -2.68 3.33
CA SER A 713 35.90 -3.43 2.99
C SER A 713 35.09 -3.92 4.19
N GLU A 714 35.75 -4.12 5.35
CA GLU A 714 35.12 -4.61 6.58
C GLU A 714 34.97 -3.54 7.67
N ARG A 715 35.44 -2.30 7.43
CA ARG A 715 35.57 -1.24 8.44
C ARG A 715 34.26 -0.89 9.12
N ASP A 716 33.14 -1.04 8.43
CA ASP A 716 31.80 -0.80 8.99
C ASP A 716 31.47 -1.72 10.17
N ASN A 717 32.13 -2.88 10.26
CA ASN A 717 31.98 -3.81 11.39
C ASN A 717 32.92 -3.48 12.56
N ASP A 718 33.86 -2.53 12.41
CA ASP A 718 34.76 -2.16 13.50
C ASP A 718 34.01 -1.38 14.58
N ILE A 719 34.35 -1.63 15.85
CA ILE A 719 33.77 -0.97 17.01
C ILE A 719 33.83 0.57 16.91
N LEU A 720 34.83 1.13 16.23
CA LEU A 720 34.95 2.58 15.98
C LEU A 720 33.87 3.13 15.04
N SER A 721 33.41 2.32 14.08
CA SER A 721 32.36 2.72 13.12
C SER A 721 30.95 2.56 13.72
N HIS A 722 30.80 1.72 14.75
CA HIS A 722 29.52 1.44 15.40
C HIS A 722 29.06 2.50 16.40
N THR A 723 29.95 3.37 16.89
CA THR A 723 29.66 4.41 17.90
C THR A 723 28.49 5.29 17.49
N MET A 724 28.52 5.81 16.27
CA MET A 724 27.49 6.68 15.70
C MET A 724 26.25 5.92 15.23
N LEU A 725 26.28 4.58 15.27
CA LEU A 725 25.17 3.70 14.92
C LEU A 725 24.43 3.17 16.16
N GLN A 726 24.84 3.57 17.37
CA GLN A 726 24.11 3.31 18.59
C GLN A 726 22.77 4.07 18.60
N GLU A 727 21.89 3.70 19.53
CA GLU A 727 20.54 4.27 19.63
C GLU A 727 20.57 5.79 19.81
N ASN A 728 21.28 6.32 20.81
CA ASN A 728 21.26 7.76 21.11
C ASN A 728 21.69 8.67 19.92
N PRO A 729 22.84 8.45 19.25
CA PRO A 729 23.21 9.28 18.10
C PRO A 729 22.26 9.19 16.91
N LEU A 730 21.77 7.98 16.61
CA LEU A 730 21.00 7.73 15.40
C LEU A 730 19.51 8.07 15.58
N ARG A 731 18.92 7.65 16.71
CA ARG A 731 17.51 7.86 17.05
C ARG A 731 17.17 9.35 17.09
N THR A 732 17.99 10.14 17.76
CA THR A 732 17.75 11.59 17.93
C THR A 732 17.70 12.34 16.61
N VAL A 733 18.49 11.90 15.62
CA VAL A 733 18.49 12.49 14.29
C VAL A 733 17.27 12.05 13.47
N VAL A 734 16.88 10.79 13.58
CA VAL A 734 15.67 10.27 12.93
C VAL A 734 14.41 10.94 13.50
N ASP A 735 14.35 11.16 14.81
CA ASP A 735 13.20 11.79 15.48
C ASP A 735 12.98 13.22 14.98
N VAL A 736 14.05 14.01 14.79
CA VAL A 736 13.97 15.35 14.18
C VAL A 736 13.31 15.29 12.80
N VAL A 737 13.63 14.28 11.99
CA VAL A 737 13.04 14.13 10.66
C VAL A 737 11.56 13.77 10.75
N LEU A 738 11.22 12.82 11.62
CA LEU A 738 9.84 12.36 11.79
C LEU A 738 8.94 13.46 12.35
N GLU A 739 9.44 14.23 13.32
CA GLU A 739 8.75 15.41 13.83
C GLU A 739 8.55 16.46 12.74
N ASN A 740 9.44 16.56 11.74
CA ASN A 740 9.34 17.52 10.64
C ASN A 740 8.55 17.00 9.42
N ALA A 741 8.07 15.75 9.45
CA ALA A 741 7.24 15.20 8.39
C ALA A 741 5.80 15.72 8.49
N ALA A 742 5.21 16.11 7.36
CA ALA A 742 3.80 16.54 7.30
C ALA A 742 2.82 15.36 7.19
N SER A 743 3.30 14.18 6.79
CA SER A 743 2.48 12.98 6.57
C SER A 743 2.99 11.77 7.34
N ARG A 744 2.06 10.91 7.79
CA ARG A 744 2.37 9.59 8.38
C ARG A 744 2.77 8.52 7.36
N LYS A 745 2.84 8.88 6.07
CA LYS A 745 3.45 8.07 5.01
C LYS A 745 4.86 8.58 4.81
N PHE A 746 5.81 7.67 4.85
CA PHE A 746 7.22 8.05 4.87
C PHE A 746 8.02 7.16 3.91
N LYS A 747 8.73 7.77 2.96
CA LYS A 747 9.61 7.06 2.02
C LYS A 747 11.06 7.27 2.42
N ILE A 748 11.73 6.19 2.79
CA ILE A 748 13.15 6.18 3.17
C ILE A 748 13.93 5.54 2.02
N ALA A 749 15.01 6.18 1.59
CA ALA A 749 16.00 5.55 0.72
C ALA A 749 17.32 5.40 1.48
N GLU A 750 17.98 4.27 1.33
CA GLU A 750 19.32 4.02 1.84
C GLU A 750 20.25 3.69 0.68
N ILE A 751 21.32 4.49 0.53
CA ILE A 751 22.40 4.18 -0.39
C ILE A 751 23.45 3.39 0.40
N ALA A 752 23.54 2.09 0.14
CA ALA A 752 24.39 1.17 0.87
C ALA A 752 25.48 0.57 -0.04
N ASP A 753 26.69 0.51 0.49
CA ASP A 753 27.90 -0.01 -0.17
C ASP A 753 28.57 -1.15 0.61
N THR A 754 28.09 -1.45 1.82
CA THR A 754 28.62 -2.45 2.73
C THR A 754 27.56 -3.45 3.20
N SER A 755 28.01 -4.53 3.84
CA SER A 755 27.16 -5.63 4.32
C SER A 755 26.22 -5.28 5.48
N LEU A 756 26.31 -4.08 6.05
CA LEU A 756 25.56 -3.64 7.23
C LEU A 756 24.68 -2.41 6.91
N PRO A 757 23.50 -2.60 6.29
CA PRO A 757 22.54 -1.51 6.12
C PRO A 757 21.94 -1.08 7.47
N LEU A 758 21.55 0.19 7.58
CA LEU A 758 20.89 0.79 8.74
C LEU A 758 19.37 0.56 8.76
N SER A 759 18.83 0.03 7.66
CA SER A 759 17.40 -0.26 7.48
C SER A 759 16.71 -0.91 8.66
N THR A 760 17.32 -1.90 9.31
CA THR A 760 16.71 -2.60 10.44
C THR A 760 16.56 -1.70 11.66
N LYS A 761 17.60 -0.96 12.04
CA LYS A 761 17.56 -0.04 13.19
C LYS A 761 16.63 1.14 12.94
N ILE A 762 16.69 1.72 11.74
CA ILE A 762 15.82 2.85 11.38
C ILE A 762 14.36 2.38 11.34
N SER A 763 14.08 1.20 10.79
CA SER A 763 12.72 0.64 10.76
C SER A 763 12.19 0.38 12.17
N GLU A 764 13.02 -0.15 13.08
CA GLU A 764 12.67 -0.32 14.49
C GLU A 764 12.31 1.02 15.14
N PHE A 765 13.13 2.05 14.94
CA PHE A 765 12.86 3.38 15.51
C PHE A 765 11.55 3.98 15.00
N VAL A 766 11.29 3.89 13.70
CA VAL A 766 10.09 4.44 13.09
C VAL A 766 8.83 3.69 13.55
N GLN A 767 8.93 2.36 13.77
CA GLN A 767 7.83 1.54 14.31
C GLN A 767 7.49 1.92 15.75
N THR A 768 8.50 2.14 16.61
CA THR A 768 8.32 2.55 18.01
C THR A 768 7.51 3.84 18.14
N LEU A 769 7.61 4.75 17.17
CA LEU A 769 6.89 6.04 17.13
C LEU A 769 5.47 5.97 16.53
N GLY A 770 5.00 4.79 16.14
CA GLY A 770 3.63 4.61 15.63
C GLY A 770 3.40 5.13 14.21
N VAL A 771 4.44 5.29 13.40
CA VAL A 771 4.32 5.60 11.97
C VAL A 771 3.87 4.34 11.22
N LEU A 772 2.63 4.35 10.73
CA LEU A 772 1.95 3.15 10.25
C LEU A 772 2.35 2.71 8.82
N ASN A 773 3.01 3.56 8.03
CA ASN A 773 3.29 3.24 6.62
C ASN A 773 4.63 3.81 6.14
N VAL A 774 5.67 2.99 6.24
CA VAL A 774 7.04 3.29 5.81
C VAL A 774 7.37 2.42 4.60
N ASN A 775 7.78 3.04 3.50
CA ASN A 775 8.37 2.34 2.38
C ASN A 775 9.88 2.54 2.43
N TYR A 776 10.61 1.45 2.65
CA TYR A 776 12.06 1.48 2.80
C TYR A 776 12.74 0.96 1.54
N LEU A 777 13.50 1.79 0.84
CA LEU A 777 14.24 1.40 -0.35
C LEU A 777 15.73 1.28 -0.03
N ILE A 778 16.34 0.16 -0.40
CA ILE A 778 17.78 -0.05 -0.31
C ILE A 778 18.35 -0.07 -1.73
N ALA A 779 19.21 0.88 -2.05
CA ALA A 779 19.98 0.89 -3.28
C ALA A 779 21.41 0.42 -2.98
N HIS A 780 21.78 -0.75 -3.50
CA HIS A 780 23.06 -1.39 -3.19
C HIS A 780 23.83 -1.75 -4.46
N SER A 781 25.16 -1.59 -4.44
CA SER A 781 26.03 -1.87 -5.61
C SER A 781 26.14 -3.35 -5.95
N LYS A 782 26.02 -4.22 -4.95
CA LYS A 782 25.99 -5.68 -5.09
C LYS A 782 24.93 -6.31 -4.16
N PRO A 783 23.64 -6.23 -4.51
CA PRO A 783 22.55 -6.61 -3.59
C PRO A 783 22.63 -8.06 -3.10
N ASP A 784 23.28 -8.96 -3.84
CA ASP A 784 23.48 -10.37 -3.45
C ASP A 784 24.38 -10.56 -2.23
N PHE A 785 25.16 -9.56 -1.84
CA PHE A 785 26.04 -9.61 -0.65
C PHE A 785 25.28 -9.38 0.66
N LEU A 786 24.02 -8.95 0.60
CA LEU A 786 23.21 -8.69 1.77
C LEU A 786 22.55 -9.97 2.29
N ASP A 787 22.72 -10.24 3.58
CA ASP A 787 21.96 -11.27 4.26
C ASP A 787 20.51 -10.83 4.40
N LYS A 788 19.64 -11.36 3.53
CA LYS A 788 18.21 -11.02 3.49
C LYS A 788 17.49 -11.35 4.80
N SER A 789 18.02 -12.24 5.64
CA SER A 789 17.44 -12.53 6.95
C SER A 789 17.61 -11.40 7.96
N LYS A 790 18.57 -10.48 7.72
CA LYS A 790 18.86 -9.32 8.56
C LYS A 790 18.18 -8.03 8.10
N LEU A 791 17.39 -8.08 7.03
CA LEU A 791 16.62 -6.95 6.49
C LEU A 791 15.24 -6.82 7.18
N PRO A 792 14.59 -5.66 7.11
CA PRO A 792 13.26 -5.46 7.69
C PRO A 792 12.23 -6.45 7.13
N SER A 793 11.33 -6.97 7.96
CA SER A 793 10.27 -7.91 7.55
C SER A 793 9.06 -7.27 6.85
N GLY A 794 9.06 -5.96 6.61
CA GLY A 794 7.93 -5.16 6.10
C GLY A 794 8.05 -4.69 4.63
N ASN A 795 7.41 -3.55 4.30
CA ASN A 795 7.44 -2.92 2.97
C ASN A 795 8.83 -2.37 2.64
N PHE A 796 9.73 -3.22 2.15
CA PHE A 796 11.02 -2.81 1.63
C PHE A 796 11.24 -3.23 0.18
N GLU A 797 12.01 -2.44 -0.55
CA GLU A 797 12.42 -2.69 -1.92
C GLU A 797 13.96 -2.70 -1.99
N LEU A 798 14.52 -3.71 -2.66
CA LEU A 798 15.96 -3.82 -2.88
C LEU A 798 16.25 -3.58 -4.37
N SER A 799 17.09 -2.58 -4.64
CA SER A 799 17.48 -2.19 -5.99
C SER A 799 18.99 -2.30 -6.18
N SER A 800 19.40 -2.76 -7.36
CA SER A 800 20.81 -2.74 -7.77
C SER A 800 21.14 -1.35 -8.31
N TRP A 801 22.14 -0.69 -7.74
CA TRP A 801 22.51 0.67 -8.14
C TRP A 801 24.03 0.87 -8.16
N ASP A 802 24.54 1.41 -9.26
CA ASP A 802 25.96 1.78 -9.41
C ASP A 802 26.14 3.30 -9.36
N LEU A 803 27.31 3.75 -8.88
CA LEU A 803 27.71 5.14 -8.72
C LEU A 803 27.54 5.98 -10.00
N LYS A 804 27.64 5.34 -11.17
CA LYS A 804 27.51 5.98 -12.48
C LYS A 804 26.08 6.12 -12.96
N SER A 805 25.15 5.38 -12.38
CA SER A 805 23.75 5.34 -12.79
C SER A 805 22.91 6.39 -12.04
N THR A 806 21.94 6.98 -12.73
CA THR A 806 20.96 7.87 -12.11
C THR A 806 19.97 7.07 -11.28
N LEU A 807 19.64 7.53 -10.08
CA LEU A 807 18.57 6.95 -9.28
C LEU A 807 17.21 7.20 -9.97
N THR A 808 16.38 6.15 -10.03
CA THR A 808 15.09 6.18 -10.75
C THR A 808 13.91 6.53 -9.86
N PHE A 809 14.09 6.44 -8.54
CA PHE A 809 13.03 6.68 -7.55
C PHE A 809 12.82 8.19 -7.33
N LYS A 810 11.58 8.60 -7.07
CA LYS A 810 11.21 9.99 -6.79
C LYS A 810 10.43 10.10 -5.48
N ASP A 811 10.36 11.33 -4.96
CA ASP A 811 9.60 11.70 -3.78
C ASP A 811 10.13 11.04 -2.49
N ILE A 812 11.44 10.97 -2.32
CA ILE A 812 12.06 10.47 -1.08
C ILE A 812 11.97 11.54 0.02
N ASP A 813 11.56 11.14 1.23
CA ASP A 813 11.47 12.03 2.41
C ASP A 813 12.81 12.14 3.13
N ILE A 814 13.51 11.01 3.30
CA ILE A 814 14.87 10.96 3.83
C ILE A 814 15.74 9.99 3.05
N CYS A 815 16.96 10.44 2.71
CA CYS A 815 18.00 9.56 2.20
C CYS A 815 19.08 9.32 3.26
N VAL A 816 19.42 8.06 3.51
CA VAL A 816 20.42 7.62 4.48
C VAL A 816 21.67 7.15 3.75
N MET A 817 22.84 7.59 4.20
CA MET A 817 24.12 7.28 3.54
C MET A 817 25.29 7.24 4.53
N LYS A 818 26.25 6.34 4.25
CA LYS A 818 27.50 6.19 5.00
C LYS A 818 28.68 6.46 4.08
N PHE A 819 29.34 7.60 4.25
CA PHE A 819 30.57 7.94 3.53
C PHE A 819 31.79 7.61 4.37
N LEU A 820 32.01 6.31 4.54
CA LEU A 820 33.18 5.84 5.27
C LEU A 820 34.36 5.63 4.29
N ASN A 821 34.09 5.10 3.08
CA ASN A 821 35.11 4.65 2.13
C ASN A 821 35.27 5.49 0.85
N HIS A 822 34.50 6.56 0.71
CA HIS A 822 34.35 7.25 -0.57
C HIS A 822 35.35 8.41 -0.71
N SER A 823 35.77 8.72 -1.94
CA SER A 823 36.54 9.94 -2.19
C SER A 823 35.62 11.17 -2.19
N SER A 824 36.16 12.37 -1.95
CA SER A 824 35.35 13.61 -1.95
C SER A 824 34.62 13.85 -3.28
N LYS A 825 35.19 13.36 -4.40
CA LYS A 825 34.56 13.45 -5.73
C LYS A 825 33.36 12.51 -5.84
N ASP A 826 33.49 11.28 -5.36
CA ASP A 826 32.40 10.29 -5.38
C ASP A 826 31.26 10.72 -4.47
N GLN A 827 31.60 11.24 -3.28
CA GLN A 827 30.63 11.79 -2.34
C GLN A 827 29.78 12.90 -2.96
N ARG A 828 30.41 13.91 -3.58
CA ARG A 828 29.70 15.02 -4.23
C ARG A 828 28.73 14.52 -5.29
N ARG A 829 29.18 13.58 -6.13
CA ARG A 829 28.35 12.97 -7.18
C ARG A 829 27.15 12.19 -6.62
N ILE A 830 27.33 11.44 -5.53
CA ILE A 830 26.24 10.72 -4.86
C ILE A 830 25.21 11.71 -4.32
N LEU A 831 25.67 12.79 -3.67
CA LEU A 831 24.78 13.82 -3.14
C LEU A 831 23.98 14.51 -4.27
N GLU A 832 24.61 14.84 -5.40
CA GLU A 832 23.94 15.40 -6.58
C GLU A 832 22.85 14.45 -7.12
N ASN A 833 23.11 13.14 -7.19
CA ASN A 833 22.12 12.15 -7.60
C ASN A 833 20.95 12.03 -6.61
N VAL A 834 21.23 12.08 -5.31
CA VAL A 834 20.21 12.01 -4.24
C VAL A 834 19.34 13.26 -4.22
N LEU A 835 19.91 14.44 -4.47
CA LEU A 835 19.16 15.69 -4.54
C LEU A 835 18.11 15.69 -5.65
N ALA A 836 18.33 14.94 -6.74
CA ALA A 836 17.38 14.77 -7.83
C ALA A 836 16.17 13.88 -7.46
N THR A 837 16.29 13.05 -6.43
CA THR A 837 15.22 12.12 -5.98
C THR A 837 14.48 12.59 -4.73
N LEU A 838 15.12 13.44 -3.94
CA LEU A 838 14.61 13.98 -2.69
C LEU A 838 13.52 15.04 -2.93
N LYS A 839 12.43 14.97 -2.16
CA LYS A 839 11.41 16.02 -2.12
C LYS A 839 12.02 17.37 -1.72
N ASP A 840 11.37 18.45 -2.12
CA ASP A 840 11.67 19.76 -1.55
C ASP A 840 11.42 19.74 -0.04
N ASN A 841 12.33 20.34 0.74
CA ASN A 841 12.40 20.23 2.20
C ASN A 841 12.67 18.82 2.76
N GLY A 842 12.99 17.84 1.92
CA GLY A 842 13.41 16.50 2.36
C GLY A 842 14.78 16.50 3.03
N PHE A 843 15.13 15.37 3.64
CA PHE A 843 16.31 15.24 4.49
C PHE A 843 17.37 14.29 3.93
N VAL A 844 18.62 14.54 4.27
CA VAL A 844 19.74 13.62 4.02
C VAL A 844 20.46 13.36 5.34
N LEU A 845 20.48 12.11 5.76
CA LEU A 845 21.27 11.64 6.89
C LEU A 845 22.59 11.08 6.38
N SER A 846 23.70 11.73 6.72
CA SER A 846 25.02 11.34 6.23
C SER A 846 26.04 11.15 7.35
N LEU A 847 26.68 9.99 7.37
CA LEU A 847 27.76 9.65 8.32
C LEU A 847 29.10 9.70 7.60
N HIS A 848 30.05 10.48 8.12
CA HIS A 848 31.36 10.71 7.48
C HIS A 848 32.51 10.30 8.39
N ARG A 849 33.60 9.82 7.78
CA ARG A 849 34.91 9.68 8.46
C ARG A 849 35.65 11.02 8.41
N THR A 850 35.72 11.71 9.55
CA THR A 850 36.31 13.06 9.63
C THR A 850 37.73 13.07 10.20
N ARG A 851 38.13 12.01 10.92
CA ARG A 851 39.46 11.90 11.54
C ARG A 851 40.02 10.49 11.39
N LEU A 852 41.34 10.39 11.21
CA LEU A 852 42.08 9.14 11.30
C LEU A 852 42.57 8.93 12.72
N VAL A 853 42.51 7.68 13.19
CA VAL A 853 43.16 7.31 14.45
C VAL A 853 44.66 7.08 14.22
N PRO A 854 45.52 7.18 15.25
CA PRO A 854 46.96 7.06 15.08
C PRO A 854 47.40 5.77 14.35
N ALA A 855 46.74 4.64 14.63
CA ALA A 855 47.01 3.38 13.94
C ALA A 855 46.71 3.44 12.43
N GLU A 856 45.63 4.09 12.01
CA GLU A 856 45.29 4.29 10.59
C GLU A 856 46.30 5.21 9.89
N MET A 857 46.77 6.26 10.59
CA MET A 857 47.82 7.14 10.07
C MET A 857 49.12 6.36 9.80
N VAL A 858 49.48 5.43 10.69
CA VAL A 858 50.64 4.54 10.48
C VAL A 858 50.43 3.63 9.28
N LEU A 859 49.25 3.00 9.15
CA LEU A 859 48.93 2.15 8.01
C LEU A 859 49.01 2.91 6.67
N SER A 860 48.47 4.13 6.63
CA SER A 860 48.55 5.02 5.47
C SER A 860 50.00 5.35 5.10
N ALA A 861 50.82 5.72 6.08
CA ALA A 861 52.22 6.11 5.86
C ALA A 861 53.11 4.93 5.42
N VAL A 862 52.94 3.75 6.01
CA VAL A 862 53.75 2.55 5.69
C VAL A 862 53.31 1.91 4.38
N GLY A 863 51.99 1.87 4.12
CA GLY A 863 51.37 1.28 2.93
C GLY A 863 51.38 2.17 1.70
N GLU A 864 51.71 3.47 1.85
CA GLU A 864 51.64 4.48 0.78
C GLU A 864 50.25 4.52 0.12
N ILE A 865 49.20 4.46 0.95
CA ILE A 865 47.79 4.57 0.54
C ILE A 865 47.19 5.78 1.22
N GLU A 866 46.48 6.61 0.47
CA GLU A 866 45.63 7.65 1.02
C GLU A 866 44.32 7.04 1.50
N LEU A 867 44.03 7.16 2.80
CA LEU A 867 42.78 6.70 3.37
C LEU A 867 41.69 7.75 3.16
N PRO A 868 40.47 7.36 2.76
CA PRO A 868 39.38 8.30 2.52
C PRO A 868 38.98 8.99 3.84
N ILE A 869 39.19 10.31 3.91
CA ILE A 869 38.75 11.19 4.99
C ILE A 869 38.22 12.50 4.43
N HIS A 870 37.31 13.12 5.17
CA HIS A 870 36.74 14.41 4.81
C HIS A 870 36.83 15.36 5.99
N THR A 871 37.55 16.47 5.84
CA THR A 871 37.58 17.47 6.90
C THR A 871 36.20 18.10 7.06
N GLU A 872 35.82 18.46 8.29
CA GLU A 872 34.52 19.09 8.54
C GLU A 872 34.34 20.39 7.73
N SER A 873 35.42 21.16 7.53
CA SER A 873 35.41 22.38 6.71
C SER A 873 35.09 22.10 5.25
N ASP A 874 35.68 21.06 4.65
CA ASP A 874 35.44 20.71 3.25
C ASP A 874 34.02 20.18 3.04
N LEU A 875 33.51 19.42 4.01
CA LEU A 875 32.14 18.91 4.02
C LEU A 875 31.14 20.07 4.07
N GLU A 876 31.29 20.98 5.02
CA GLU A 876 30.40 22.13 5.19
C GLU A 876 30.43 23.05 3.96
N GLN A 877 31.57 23.20 3.28
CA GLN A 877 31.65 23.93 2.01
C GLN A 877 30.92 23.17 0.89
N THR A 878 31.09 21.86 0.78
CA THR A 878 30.39 21.04 -0.22
C THR A 878 28.88 21.09 -0.04
N PHE A 879 28.39 21.08 1.21
CA PHE A 879 26.95 21.20 1.48
C PHE A 879 26.42 22.58 1.06
N LYS A 880 27.16 23.66 1.31
CA LYS A 880 26.81 25.01 0.82
C LYS A 880 26.76 25.07 -0.70
N ASP A 881 27.76 24.51 -1.38
CA ASP A 881 27.81 24.46 -2.85
C ASP A 881 26.59 23.73 -3.45
N LEU A 882 26.05 22.74 -2.74
CA LEU A 882 24.91 21.92 -3.14
C LEU A 882 23.56 22.46 -2.61
N ASN A 883 23.53 23.65 -2.02
CA ASN A 883 22.34 24.26 -1.41
C ASN A 883 21.66 23.36 -0.35
N LEU A 884 22.47 22.66 0.44
CA LEU A 884 22.04 21.84 1.58
C LEU A 884 22.25 22.59 2.90
N GLN A 885 21.21 22.70 3.71
CA GLN A 885 21.27 23.29 5.03
C GLN A 885 21.64 22.24 6.07
N VAL A 886 22.65 22.51 6.91
CA VAL A 886 22.98 21.66 8.07
C VAL A 886 21.98 21.93 9.20
N ILE A 887 21.21 20.92 9.58
CA ILE A 887 20.23 20.99 10.68
C ILE A 887 20.84 20.48 11.98
N CYS A 888 21.53 19.35 11.91
CA CYS A 888 22.08 18.64 13.07
C CYS A 888 23.51 18.19 12.78
N LYS A 889 24.41 18.36 13.76
CA LYS A 889 25.79 17.86 13.71
C LYS A 889 26.10 17.09 14.99
N LYS A 890 26.26 15.77 14.89
CA LYS A 890 26.67 14.91 15.99
C LYS A 890 28.07 14.39 15.73
N SER A 891 28.99 14.51 16.68
CA SER A 891 30.35 13.99 16.55
C SER A 891 30.68 13.06 17.72
N ASP A 892 31.38 11.97 17.39
CA ASP A 892 31.99 11.09 18.39
C ASP A 892 33.30 11.66 18.96
N SER A 893 33.80 12.79 18.43
CA SER A 893 35.11 13.42 18.69
C SER A 893 36.34 12.58 18.37
N LEU A 894 36.16 11.30 18.02
CA LEU A 894 37.22 10.32 17.80
C LEU A 894 37.50 10.16 16.30
N THR A 895 36.47 9.82 15.53
CA THR A 895 36.64 9.35 14.15
C THR A 895 35.59 9.84 13.17
N SER A 896 34.34 9.96 13.61
CA SER A 896 33.20 10.10 12.72
C SER A 896 32.23 11.19 13.16
N THR A 897 31.63 11.84 12.17
CA THR A 897 30.64 12.90 12.37
C THR A 897 29.42 12.61 11.51
N MET A 898 28.24 12.68 12.12
CA MET A 898 26.95 12.52 11.48
C MET A 898 26.31 13.89 11.27
N TYR A 899 25.80 14.12 10.07
CA TYR A 899 25.08 15.31 9.69
C TYR A 899 23.66 14.96 9.27
N LEU A 900 22.69 15.72 9.78
CA LEU A 900 21.37 15.83 9.17
C LEU A 900 21.33 17.08 8.31
N LEU A 901 21.08 16.88 7.03
CA LEU A 901 21.01 17.94 6.03
C LEU A 901 19.58 18.07 5.54
N ARG A 902 19.17 19.28 5.15
CA ARG A 902 17.88 19.56 4.53
C ARG A 902 18.08 20.21 3.18
N LYS A 903 17.34 19.75 2.16
CA LYS A 903 17.31 20.39 0.85
C LYS A 903 16.47 21.66 0.93
N SER A 904 17.09 22.80 0.60
CA SER A 904 16.39 24.08 0.49
C SER A 904 15.32 23.97 -0.61
N ALA A 905 14.09 24.36 -0.30
CA ALA A 905 13.04 24.49 -1.31
C ALA A 905 13.19 25.84 -2.04
N ASP A 906 12.94 25.86 -3.35
CA ASP A 906 12.86 27.11 -4.14
C ASP A 906 11.55 27.90 -3.90
N ILE A 907 10.76 27.46 -2.92
CA ILE A 907 9.46 28.03 -2.58
C ILE A 907 9.67 29.12 -1.50
N SER A 908 9.29 30.35 -1.82
CA SER A 908 9.23 31.44 -0.85
C SER A 908 7.98 31.27 0.02
N TYR A 909 8.17 31.21 1.34
CA TYR A 909 7.06 31.14 2.30
C TYR A 909 6.82 32.52 2.91
N GLU A 910 5.55 32.86 3.12
CA GLU A 910 5.18 33.96 4.01
C GLU A 910 5.22 33.47 5.47
N ASP A 911 6.09 34.06 6.30
CA ASP A 911 6.22 33.71 7.72
C ASP A 911 5.26 34.57 8.58
N ILE A 912 4.37 33.90 9.32
CA ILE A 912 3.45 34.50 10.28
C ILE A 912 3.91 34.12 11.68
N VAL A 913 4.21 35.09 12.53
CA VAL A 913 4.63 34.84 13.92
C VAL A 913 3.48 35.15 14.87
N ILE A 914 3.15 34.18 15.73
CA ILE A 914 2.10 34.31 16.76
C ILE A 914 2.74 34.07 18.13
N PRO A 915 2.80 35.10 19.00
CA PRO A 915 3.27 34.92 20.36
C PRO A 915 2.22 34.19 21.20
N VAL A 916 2.63 33.12 21.88
CA VAL A 916 1.81 32.36 22.84
C VAL A 916 2.01 32.99 24.22
N ILE A 917 0.95 33.65 24.71
CA ILE A 917 0.94 34.39 25.99
C ILE A 917 -0.06 33.69 26.92
N GLU A 918 0.39 33.28 28.12
CA GLU A 918 -0.41 32.45 29.04
C GLU A 918 -1.74 33.12 29.46
N ASP A 919 -1.73 34.42 29.72
CA ASP A 919 -2.91 35.16 30.22
C ASP A 919 -3.83 35.68 29.10
N GLU A 920 -3.53 35.41 27.83
CA GLU A 920 -4.29 35.90 26.68
C GLU A 920 -4.69 34.76 25.71
N TYR A 921 -5.02 33.58 26.25
CA TYR A 921 -5.41 32.39 25.49
C TYR A 921 -6.38 32.68 24.34
N GLU A 922 -7.48 33.36 24.62
CA GLU A 922 -8.53 33.66 23.63
C GLU A 922 -7.98 34.47 22.44
N LYS A 923 -7.04 35.41 22.68
CA LYS A 923 -6.55 36.31 21.63
C LYS A 923 -5.63 35.61 20.63
N TRP A 924 -4.69 34.80 21.10
CA TRP A 924 -3.75 34.14 20.18
C TRP A 924 -4.35 32.88 19.57
N VAL A 925 -5.32 32.22 20.21
CA VAL A 925 -6.04 31.07 19.65
C VAL A 925 -6.94 31.51 18.50
N ASP A 926 -7.71 32.59 18.66
CA ASP A 926 -8.55 33.12 17.58
C ASP A 926 -7.69 33.56 16.39
N LYS A 927 -6.58 34.25 16.67
CA LYS A 927 -5.61 34.63 15.63
C LYS A 927 -5.00 33.41 14.94
N LEU A 928 -4.65 32.37 15.68
CA LEU A 928 -4.12 31.12 15.11
C LEU A 928 -5.15 30.43 14.23
N SER A 929 -6.41 30.33 14.68
CA SER A 929 -7.51 29.74 13.92
C SER A 929 -7.75 30.49 12.61
N GLU A 930 -7.78 31.83 12.66
CA GLU A 930 -7.92 32.69 11.48
C GLU A 930 -6.77 32.47 10.49
N GLN A 931 -5.53 32.45 10.97
CA GLN A 931 -4.36 32.28 10.10
C GLN A 931 -4.28 30.87 9.49
N ILE A 932 -4.71 29.83 10.21
CA ILE A 932 -4.85 28.47 9.64
C ILE A 932 -5.90 28.45 8.52
N ALA A 933 -7.05 29.10 8.71
CA ALA A 933 -8.09 29.18 7.69
C ALA A 933 -7.59 29.94 6.44
N ILE A 934 -6.91 31.07 6.63
CA ILE A 934 -6.29 31.83 5.54
C ILE A 934 -5.21 31.00 4.81
N ALA A 935 -4.33 30.32 5.55
CA ALA A 935 -3.29 29.48 4.97
C ALA A 935 -3.87 28.30 4.17
N SER A 936 -5.02 27.76 4.57
CA SER A 936 -5.69 26.66 3.87
C SER A 936 -6.38 27.07 2.55
N THR A 937 -6.68 28.35 2.37
CA THR A 937 -7.43 28.89 1.21
C THR A 937 -6.56 29.71 0.26
N SER A 938 -5.34 30.08 0.67
CA SER A 938 -4.39 30.83 -0.14
C SER A 938 -3.69 29.95 -1.18
N SER A 939 -3.42 30.51 -2.36
CA SER A 939 -2.54 29.88 -3.36
C SER A 939 -1.07 29.92 -2.96
N ASP A 940 -0.68 30.81 -2.04
CA ASP A 940 0.70 31.01 -1.62
C ASP A 940 0.98 30.25 -0.32
N PRO A 941 2.09 29.50 -0.23
CA PRO A 941 2.38 28.66 0.92
C PRO A 941 2.83 29.51 2.13
N LYS A 942 2.10 29.38 3.24
CA LYS A 942 2.37 30.12 4.50
C LYS A 942 2.99 29.23 5.57
N ARG A 943 3.86 29.80 6.41
CA ARG A 943 4.41 29.16 7.62
C ARG A 943 3.99 29.94 8.85
N ILE A 944 3.43 29.24 9.84
CA ILE A 944 2.94 29.85 11.07
C ILE A 944 3.86 29.43 12.21
N TRP A 945 4.60 30.38 12.79
CA TRP A 945 5.51 30.17 13.91
C TRP A 945 4.82 30.50 15.23
N LEU A 946 4.69 29.50 16.10
CA LEU A 946 4.27 29.72 17.48
C LEU A 946 5.51 29.95 18.36
N VAL A 947 5.55 31.10 19.04
CA VAL A 947 6.73 31.48 19.86
C VAL A 947 6.29 31.84 21.28
N SER A 948 7.05 31.39 22.28
CA SER A 948 6.82 31.73 23.68
C SER A 948 8.04 32.46 24.24
N GLU A 949 7.90 33.73 24.59
CA GLU A 949 8.99 34.57 25.12
C GLU A 949 8.96 34.71 26.66
N ALA A 950 7.81 34.48 27.30
CA ALA A 950 7.56 34.94 28.67
C ALA A 950 7.56 33.84 29.75
N SER A 951 7.29 32.58 29.41
CA SER A 951 7.16 31.50 30.40
C SER A 951 7.99 30.26 30.05
N ASN A 952 8.57 29.65 31.08
CA ASN A 952 9.31 28.39 30.96
C ASN A 952 8.39 27.16 30.84
N ASN A 953 7.07 27.33 30.98
CA ASN A 953 6.09 26.26 31.11
C ASN A 953 4.92 26.38 30.11
N SER A 954 5.09 27.07 28.98
CA SER A 954 4.01 27.35 28.03
C SER A 954 3.37 26.11 27.37
N GLY A 955 4.00 24.93 27.47
CA GLY A 955 3.48 23.69 26.88
C GLY A 955 3.43 23.69 25.34
N ILE A 956 4.05 24.69 24.70
CA ILE A 956 3.96 24.96 23.27
C ILE A 956 4.38 23.77 22.39
N ILE A 957 5.36 22.99 22.83
CA ILE A 957 5.85 21.79 22.13
C ILE A 957 4.74 20.74 21.99
N GLY A 958 3.99 20.48 23.07
CA GLY A 958 2.86 19.56 23.05
C GLY A 958 1.74 20.05 22.14
N LEU A 959 1.43 21.35 22.19
CA LEU A 959 0.42 21.99 21.35
C LEU A 959 0.77 21.88 19.86
N VAL A 960 2.01 22.20 19.47
CA VAL A 960 2.48 22.11 18.08
C VAL A 960 2.41 20.66 17.58
N ASN A 961 2.79 19.68 18.41
CA ASN A 961 2.70 18.27 18.05
C ASN A 961 1.26 17.81 17.78
N CYS A 962 0.28 18.32 18.52
CA CYS A 962 -1.13 18.08 18.24
C CYS A 962 -1.56 18.76 16.93
N LEU A 963 -1.37 20.07 16.82
CA LEU A 963 -1.86 20.87 15.69
C LEU A 963 -1.28 20.41 14.35
N ARG A 964 -0.02 19.99 14.30
CA ARG A 964 0.62 19.51 13.06
C ARG A 964 0.02 18.22 12.51
N GLN A 965 -0.73 17.48 13.33
CA GLN A 965 -1.45 16.27 12.93
C GLN A 965 -2.92 16.55 12.61
N GLU A 966 -3.40 17.77 12.82
CA GLU A 966 -4.77 18.19 12.49
C GLU A 966 -4.88 18.67 11.03
N PRO A 967 -6.06 18.55 10.41
CA PRO A 967 -6.30 19.09 9.08
C PRO A 967 -5.99 20.59 9.00
N GLY A 968 -5.18 21.00 8.02
CA GLY A 968 -4.75 22.40 7.85
C GLY A 968 -3.52 22.80 8.69
N GLY A 969 -3.05 21.96 9.61
CA GLY A 969 -1.92 22.25 10.49
C GLY A 969 -0.53 22.00 9.91
N SER A 970 -0.41 21.60 8.63
CA SER A 970 0.88 21.24 8.01
C SER A 970 1.89 22.39 7.95
N GLY A 971 1.41 23.64 7.95
CA GLY A 971 2.22 24.86 7.92
C GLY A 971 2.71 25.36 9.29
N ILE A 972 2.27 24.74 10.39
CA ILE A 972 2.58 25.20 11.76
C ILE A 972 3.99 24.75 12.17
N ARG A 973 4.75 25.67 12.78
CA ARG A 973 6.14 25.51 13.20
C ARG A 973 6.34 25.94 14.64
#